data_AF-A0A8H2X5W1-F1
#
_entry.id   AF-A0A8H2X5W1-F1
#
_cell.length_a   1.000
_cell.length_b   1.000
_cell.length_c   1.000
_cell.angle_alpha   90.00
_cell.angle_beta   90.00
_cell.angle_gamma   90.00
#
_symmetry.space_group_name_H-M   'P 1'
#
loop_
_entity.id
_entity.type
_entity.pdbx_description
1 polymer ?
#
loop_
_entity_poly.entity_id
_entity_poly.type
_entity_poly.pdbx_seq_one_letter_code
_entity_poly.pdbx_strand_id
1 'polypeptide(L)'
;MTVIEPQPESRAQPQPQPQPHSAQASNTVDTPAQDTPSQPVSPPQQEQRSQRQEAARQSEVDVWPLKELEWPPDDETRPTIRIITQNENGPCGLIALCNILILRGDIVIQPPGRKSVSYEYLAGLIADHIIASPLLDPASDNLTKALSTLPHTQRGMDLNPVFTDLSAFSTSPASTTHAPTLFDLSRVRLVHGWLADPQSPAYAALEKVRDYDTATTLIVSCDSLMGGKMVESVGESGSGEAPKPDVDGTTSDEHRRMIEEAFLVRDFLEANPTQLTYLGLESLFSAMHARELVCLFRNSHLGVLYKRVDENGHESLWTLVTDANFANEGAIAWESLCDVDGAGSVFVDSRFRPANTAGGDYAGHTADQILREQAQVEALATEASDFEIAQQLQAEEDEQERRRIAAEERRRREQQQNGRQPVYSSQHQPLTGQMANMRISDQQVTAEQLAGTGKKAKKDKEMFALYSPRRSERTPTFANQRGLPKLPVPALRPTLDRYLKSLEPLIAESGQNDLEMQKRVKMAEEFERGIGKLAQARLIDLNNASENNWLNDNFWIKKAYHEWRAPLLINSNWWLLFHHDTTIPDHIKSYDGTSSLTEGVKLPTGGEIGDWQIRRAAWLASRFMNFKERLEAFVANRLFNLTRIPKPECDILTAKPTEKNGRHIHVMLNNWCYTIQAYDGAGRNVGVKELEHRLWEVVKDVQRREAEGQLKDVQKREAEGQRAKRVGILTSDERTQWAKNREHLLTLSDQNRSSFDAIETAMFTISLDPYTLPPSTNSSQGSGQFKQPVLDAQVRNTSSGINGLNRWFDKSLTVSVESNGRAGMNGEHSPCEALIPSIVVDYVLAEPIDIAAFSDAPQKLGGVEYVGPGEDQGWKHLGWEVDSKIEEEIKQAEARAKAIVEDSDASQLWYSEYAADWMKKSAKVSPDAYIQLAMQLAWYKQQGSFTATYETASTRLFKHGRTDVIRTYSTETRDFVKKMTDLGASVDAKIAALQHAATSHSTYTRDASTGKGCDRHLFGLRQMLRPGENSPLFEDELFAKSAEWKLSTSGLSAGERFLGTGFGAVWPDGYGINYLAGPKLIKFGIESKHSCPTTSTTEFKAKVVESLREMKALFKELETVDGAGKAKL
;
A
#
# COMPACT_ATOMS: atom_id res chain seq x y z
N MET A 1 -26.13 -25.87 -47.73
CA MET A 1 -26.42 -26.73 -48.91
C MET A 1 -25.56 -28.00 -48.79
N THR A 2 -25.93 -29.08 -49.49
CA THR A 2 -25.20 -30.37 -49.61
C THR A 2 -23.82 -30.19 -50.31
N VAL A 3 -22.81 -31.08 -50.29
CA VAL A 3 -22.64 -32.58 -50.31
C VAL A 3 -21.39 -32.95 -49.45
N ILE A 4 -21.11 -34.10 -48.78
CA ILE A 4 -21.60 -35.51 -48.68
C ILE A 4 -20.63 -36.60 -49.26
N GLU A 5 -20.08 -37.46 -48.36
CA GLU A 5 -19.50 -38.83 -48.56
C GLU A 5 -18.22 -39.05 -49.43
N PRO A 6 -17.53 -40.23 -49.39
CA PRO A 6 -17.10 -41.09 -48.24
C PRO A 6 -15.61 -41.61 -48.37
N GLN A 7 -15.29 -42.82 -47.84
CA GLN A 7 -13.94 -43.47 -47.71
C GLN A 7 -13.97 -44.95 -48.25
N PRO A 8 -13.06 -45.96 -47.99
CA PRO A 8 -11.82 -46.06 -47.15
C PRO A 8 -10.65 -47.01 -47.66
N GLU A 9 -9.72 -47.37 -46.74
CA GLU A 9 -9.00 -48.66 -46.55
C GLU A 9 -7.64 -49.11 -47.19
N SER A 10 -6.64 -49.24 -46.30
CA SER A 10 -5.72 -50.40 -46.03
C SER A 10 -4.59 -50.89 -46.99
N ARG A 11 -3.39 -51.17 -46.42
CA ARG A 11 -2.81 -52.54 -46.30
C ARG A 11 -1.47 -52.70 -45.53
N ALA A 12 -1.49 -53.61 -44.54
CA ALA A 12 -0.50 -54.66 -44.15
C ALA A 12 1.01 -54.42 -43.87
N GLN A 13 1.51 -55.25 -42.95
CA GLN A 13 2.86 -55.40 -42.35
C GLN A 13 3.65 -56.58 -43.01
N PRO A 14 4.96 -56.89 -42.72
CA PRO A 14 5.37 -57.53 -41.44
C PRO A 14 6.84 -57.31 -40.94
N GLN A 15 7.15 -57.84 -39.73
CA GLN A 15 8.52 -58.06 -39.18
C GLN A 15 8.99 -59.53 -39.41
N PRO A 16 10.19 -59.96 -38.93
CA PRO A 16 10.26 -60.53 -37.56
C PRO A 16 11.55 -60.27 -36.72
N GLN A 17 11.45 -60.69 -35.44
CA GLN A 17 12.34 -60.67 -34.26
C GLN A 17 13.53 -61.69 -34.33
N PRO A 18 14.33 -62.06 -33.26
CA PRO A 18 14.28 -61.72 -31.80
C PRO A 18 15.61 -61.50 -31.01
N GLN A 19 15.47 -61.28 -29.68
CA GLN A 19 16.51 -61.28 -28.60
C GLN A 19 16.82 -62.74 -28.09
N PRO A 20 17.73 -63.04 -27.11
CA PRO A 20 17.49 -62.80 -25.65
C PRO A 20 18.69 -62.69 -24.64
N HIS A 21 18.31 -62.22 -23.44
CA HIS A 21 18.81 -62.18 -22.04
C HIS A 21 19.94 -63.09 -21.42
N SER A 22 20.72 -62.46 -20.51
CA SER A 22 21.08 -62.81 -19.08
C SER A 22 21.82 -64.10 -18.63
N ALA A 23 22.77 -63.98 -17.67
CA ALA A 23 22.69 -64.50 -16.26
C ALA A 23 24.06 -64.61 -15.50
N GLN A 24 24.00 -64.79 -14.17
CA GLN A 24 25.01 -64.53 -13.11
C GLN A 24 26.06 -65.64 -12.75
N ALA A 25 27.06 -65.25 -11.93
CA ALA A 25 27.54 -65.92 -10.67
C ALA A 25 28.87 -66.75 -10.56
N SER A 26 29.80 -66.20 -9.74
CA SER A 26 30.51 -66.82 -8.56
C SER A 26 31.81 -67.67 -8.64
N ASN A 27 32.75 -67.34 -7.71
CA ASN A 27 33.69 -68.20 -6.93
C ASN A 27 34.88 -68.94 -7.63
N THR A 28 36.06 -69.23 -7.02
CA THR A 28 36.61 -69.06 -5.64
C THR A 28 38.16 -69.13 -5.57
N VAL A 29 38.78 -68.36 -4.65
CA VAL A 29 39.96 -68.65 -3.74
C VAL A 29 41.26 -69.32 -4.26
N ASP A 30 42.43 -68.67 -4.04
CA ASP A 30 43.50 -69.13 -3.11
C ASP A 30 44.55 -68.02 -2.74
N THR A 31 45.57 -68.36 -1.92
CA THR A 31 46.43 -67.49 -1.05
C THR A 31 47.95 -67.85 -1.19
N PRO A 32 48.99 -67.25 -0.53
CA PRO A 32 49.05 -66.13 0.45
C PRO A 32 50.25 -65.10 0.39
N ALA A 33 50.16 -64.07 1.25
CA ALA A 33 51.21 -63.35 2.02
C ALA A 33 52.35 -62.52 1.37
N GLN A 34 52.42 -61.21 1.69
CA GLN A 34 53.44 -60.61 2.60
C GLN A 34 53.15 -59.12 2.93
N ASP A 35 53.69 -58.61 4.05
CA ASP A 35 53.39 -57.28 4.62
C ASP A 35 54.27 -56.12 4.12
N THR A 36 53.68 -54.93 3.93
CA THR A 36 54.34 -53.62 4.15
C THR A 36 53.29 -52.50 4.24
N PRO A 37 53.38 -51.52 5.17
CA PRO A 37 52.32 -50.52 5.35
C PRO A 37 52.43 -49.35 4.36
N SER A 38 51.44 -49.21 3.47
CA SER A 38 51.28 -48.07 2.56
C SER A 38 50.33 -46.99 3.12
N GLN A 39 50.58 -45.73 2.75
CA GLN A 39 49.82 -44.55 3.19
C GLN A 39 48.35 -44.57 2.71
N PRO A 40 47.42 -43.86 3.39
CA PRO A 40 46.02 -43.77 2.97
C PRO A 40 45.91 -43.11 1.59
N VAL A 41 45.27 -43.82 0.66
CA VAL A 41 45.04 -43.38 -0.72
C VAL A 41 43.96 -42.30 -0.76
N SER A 42 44.20 -41.22 -1.50
CA SER A 42 43.22 -40.16 -1.71
C SER A 42 42.02 -40.63 -2.56
N PRO A 43 40.79 -40.14 -2.30
CA PRO A 43 39.62 -40.52 -3.09
C PRO A 43 39.73 -40.08 -4.55
N PRO A 44 38.95 -40.69 -5.48
CA PRO A 44 39.05 -40.42 -6.91
C PRO A 44 38.89 -38.94 -7.25
N GLN A 45 39.65 -38.48 -8.25
CA GLN A 45 39.65 -37.08 -8.71
C GLN A 45 38.27 -36.58 -9.16
N GLN A 46 37.31 -37.49 -9.43
CA GLN A 46 35.95 -37.14 -9.82
C GLN A 46 35.10 -36.70 -8.62
N GLU A 47 35.23 -37.37 -7.46
CA GLU A 47 34.56 -36.94 -6.21
C GLU A 47 35.18 -35.64 -5.67
N GLN A 48 36.51 -35.52 -5.71
CA GLN A 48 37.19 -34.27 -5.34
C GLN A 48 36.82 -33.10 -6.26
N ARG A 49 36.47 -33.37 -7.53
CA ARG A 49 36.02 -32.33 -8.47
C ARG A 49 34.57 -31.93 -8.21
N SER A 50 33.68 -32.89 -7.93
CA SER A 50 32.32 -32.60 -7.46
C SER A 50 32.35 -31.80 -6.16
N GLN A 51 33.07 -32.25 -5.13
CA GLN A 51 33.19 -31.54 -3.85
C GLN A 51 33.82 -30.14 -3.99
N ARG A 52 34.78 -29.94 -4.91
CA ARG A 52 35.29 -28.60 -5.21
C ARG A 52 34.29 -27.73 -5.97
N GLN A 53 33.46 -28.28 -6.86
CA GLN A 53 32.39 -27.53 -7.53
C GLN A 53 31.22 -27.21 -6.59
N GLU A 54 30.97 -28.07 -5.60
CA GLU A 54 29.93 -27.91 -4.58
C GLU A 54 30.38 -26.91 -3.50
N ALA A 55 31.64 -26.96 -3.08
CA ALA A 55 32.26 -25.93 -2.24
C ALA A 55 32.37 -24.57 -2.97
N ALA A 56 32.76 -24.55 -4.25
CA ALA A 56 32.80 -23.32 -5.05
C ALA A 56 31.41 -22.65 -5.14
N ARG A 57 30.36 -23.45 -5.37
CA ARG A 57 28.96 -22.98 -5.33
C ARG A 57 28.48 -22.51 -3.96
N GLN A 58 29.14 -22.89 -2.87
CA GLN A 58 28.87 -22.36 -1.54
C GLN A 58 29.65 -21.06 -1.28
N SER A 59 30.86 -20.89 -1.83
CA SER A 59 31.63 -19.64 -1.74
C SER A 59 31.14 -18.50 -2.64
N GLU A 60 30.27 -18.76 -3.62
CA GLU A 60 29.71 -17.74 -4.52
C GLU A 60 28.62 -16.84 -3.88
N VAL A 61 28.22 -17.08 -2.62
CA VAL A 61 26.94 -16.58 -2.06
C VAL A 61 27.06 -15.44 -1.04
N ASP A 62 28.07 -15.44 -0.17
CA ASP A 62 28.15 -14.53 1.00
C ASP A 62 29.09 -13.33 0.78
N VAL A 63 28.67 -12.41 -0.11
CA VAL A 63 29.39 -11.16 -0.41
C VAL A 63 28.47 -9.94 -0.21
N TRP A 64 28.79 -9.07 0.73
CA TRP A 64 27.95 -7.92 1.11
C TRP A 64 28.42 -6.60 0.51
N PRO A 65 27.51 -5.80 -0.09
CA PRO A 65 27.86 -4.51 -0.66
C PRO A 65 28.12 -3.45 0.43
N LEU A 66 28.99 -2.50 0.08
CA LEU A 66 29.40 -1.39 0.95
C LEU A 66 28.75 -0.08 0.52
N LYS A 67 28.25 0.67 1.50
CA LYS A 67 27.61 1.97 1.33
C LYS A 67 28.51 3.09 1.83
N GLU A 68 28.67 4.15 1.04
CA GLU A 68 29.38 5.36 1.47
C GLU A 68 28.54 6.20 2.44
N LEU A 69 29.18 6.65 3.51
CA LEU A 69 28.57 7.45 4.57
C LEU A 69 29.54 8.56 4.99
N GLU A 70 29.06 9.80 5.08
CA GLU A 70 29.80 10.89 5.70
C GLU A 70 29.62 10.85 7.22
N TRP A 71 30.71 10.78 7.99
CA TRP A 71 30.64 10.61 9.45
C TRP A 71 31.92 11.13 10.13
N PRO A 72 31.85 11.74 11.33
CA PRO A 72 30.67 11.99 12.16
C PRO A 72 29.81 13.17 11.68
N PRO A 73 28.55 13.30 12.13
CA PRO A 73 27.61 14.30 11.64
C PRO A 73 27.93 15.73 12.10
N ASP A 74 28.80 15.88 13.09
CA ASP A 74 29.09 17.13 13.79
C ASP A 74 30.48 17.71 13.45
N ASP A 75 31.16 17.16 12.44
CA ASP A 75 32.48 17.61 11.96
C ASP A 75 32.34 18.28 10.58
N GLU A 76 32.86 19.50 10.40
CA GLU A 76 32.82 20.19 9.10
C GLU A 76 33.75 19.54 8.05
N THR A 77 34.74 18.76 8.50
CA THR A 77 35.73 18.05 7.67
C THR A 77 35.46 16.55 7.50
N ARG A 78 34.28 16.08 7.97
CA ARG A 78 33.87 14.67 8.06
C ARG A 78 34.40 13.76 6.93
N PRO A 79 35.15 12.69 7.22
CA PRO A 79 35.56 11.73 6.20
C PRO A 79 34.37 10.93 5.64
N THR A 80 34.51 10.50 4.39
CA THR A 80 33.68 9.44 3.81
C THR A 80 34.20 8.09 4.30
N ILE A 81 33.40 7.38 5.09
CA ILE A 81 33.62 5.99 5.49
C ILE A 81 32.73 5.06 4.66
N ARG A 82 32.95 3.75 4.73
CA ARG A 82 32.03 2.75 4.15
C ARG A 82 31.46 1.82 5.20
N ILE A 83 30.14 1.83 5.37
CA ILE A 83 29.40 0.87 6.18
C ILE A 83 29.02 -0.35 5.33
N ILE A 84 28.79 -1.47 5.98
CA ILE A 84 28.40 -2.75 5.37
C ILE A 84 26.87 -2.84 5.35
N THR A 85 26.31 -3.33 4.25
CA THR A 85 24.86 -3.52 4.09
C THR A 85 24.50 -4.99 3.86
N GLN A 86 23.37 -5.44 4.41
CA GLN A 86 22.92 -6.82 4.46
C GLN A 86 21.82 -7.08 3.42
N ASN A 87 21.85 -8.26 2.80
CA ASN A 87 20.71 -8.84 2.09
C ASN A 87 19.76 -9.54 3.09
N GLU A 88 18.62 -10.05 2.62
CA GLU A 88 17.57 -10.67 3.47
C GLU A 88 18.06 -11.85 4.35
N ASN A 89 19.19 -12.46 4.01
CA ASN A 89 19.81 -13.57 4.75
C ASN A 89 21.16 -13.21 5.42
N GLY A 90 21.53 -11.93 5.49
CA GLY A 90 22.85 -11.51 5.95
C GLY A 90 23.07 -11.68 7.48
N PRO A 91 24.34 -11.85 7.93
CA PRO A 91 24.68 -12.06 9.34
C PRO A 91 24.57 -10.75 10.14
N CYS A 92 23.34 -10.38 10.48
CA CYS A 92 22.96 -9.09 11.08
C CYS A 92 23.85 -8.66 12.25
N GLY A 93 24.14 -9.57 13.19
CA GLY A 93 24.99 -9.28 14.35
C GLY A 93 26.46 -9.02 14.02
N LEU A 94 27.01 -9.70 13.00
CA LEU A 94 28.36 -9.43 12.49
C LEU A 94 28.42 -8.05 11.84
N ILE A 95 27.41 -7.74 11.01
CA ILE A 95 27.32 -6.49 10.26
C ILE A 95 27.08 -5.29 11.19
N ALA A 96 26.21 -5.40 12.20
CA ALA A 96 25.99 -4.38 13.22
C ALA A 96 27.27 -4.12 14.05
N LEU A 97 27.96 -5.20 14.47
CA LEU A 97 29.23 -5.11 15.20
C LEU A 97 30.32 -4.41 14.37
N CYS A 98 30.54 -4.85 13.13
CA CYS A 98 31.48 -4.19 12.22
C CYS A 98 31.13 -2.72 11.98
N ASN A 99 29.85 -2.40 11.75
CA ASN A 99 29.42 -1.03 11.48
C ASN A 99 29.65 -0.10 12.68
N ILE A 100 29.46 -0.56 13.91
CA ILE A 100 29.78 0.23 15.11
C ILE A 100 31.28 0.50 15.22
N LEU A 101 32.13 -0.51 14.97
CA LEU A 101 33.59 -0.33 14.97
C LEU A 101 34.06 0.61 13.84
N ILE A 102 33.46 0.50 12.65
CA ILE A 102 33.72 1.41 11.52
C ILE A 102 33.32 2.86 11.85
N LEU A 103 32.14 3.07 12.43
CA LEU A 103 31.65 4.39 12.86
C LEU A 103 32.48 5.01 14.00
N ARG A 104 33.19 4.19 14.79
CA ARG A 104 34.14 4.65 15.80
C ARG A 104 35.55 4.90 15.25
N GLY A 105 35.87 4.40 14.05
CA GLY A 105 37.22 4.38 13.50
C GLY A 105 38.12 3.26 14.07
N ASP A 106 37.53 2.32 14.82
CA ASP A 106 38.21 1.19 15.46
C ASP A 106 38.69 0.12 14.45
N ILE A 107 38.02 0.01 13.29
CA ILE A 107 38.43 -0.79 12.12
C ILE A 107 38.18 -0.01 10.82
N VAL A 108 38.96 -0.29 9.76
CA VAL A 108 38.83 0.38 8.47
C VAL A 108 38.87 -0.65 7.33
N ILE A 109 37.87 -0.60 6.44
CA ILE A 109 37.83 -1.46 5.24
C ILE A 109 38.92 -1.01 4.25
N GLN A 110 39.70 -1.98 3.75
CA GLN A 110 40.82 -1.77 2.85
C GLN A 110 40.71 -2.69 1.62
N PRO A 111 41.12 -2.22 0.42
CA PRO A 111 41.56 -0.86 0.09
C PRO A 111 40.38 0.14 0.03
N PRO A 112 40.61 1.47 0.03
CA PRO A 112 39.55 2.48 0.01
C PRO A 112 38.72 2.52 -1.29
N GLY A 113 39.05 1.71 -2.29
CA GLY A 113 38.25 1.49 -3.51
C GLY A 113 37.32 0.27 -3.45
N ARG A 114 37.33 -0.50 -2.36
CA ARG A 114 36.57 -1.76 -2.23
C ARG A 114 35.05 -1.52 -2.23
N LYS A 115 34.30 -2.29 -3.02
CA LYS A 115 32.83 -2.19 -3.16
C LYS A 115 32.04 -3.21 -2.31
N SER A 116 32.67 -4.32 -1.91
CA SER A 116 32.03 -5.42 -1.18
C SER A 116 33.01 -6.17 -0.28
N VAL A 117 32.50 -7.01 0.63
CA VAL A 117 33.26 -7.78 1.61
C VAL A 117 32.68 -9.19 1.79
N SER A 118 33.52 -10.20 2.01
CA SER A 118 33.11 -11.56 2.40
C SER A 118 33.08 -11.74 3.92
N TYR A 119 32.52 -12.87 4.36
CA TYR A 119 32.53 -13.30 5.75
C TYR A 119 33.93 -13.38 6.36
N GLU A 120 34.88 -14.01 5.68
CA GLU A 120 36.24 -14.26 6.16
C GLU A 120 36.99 -12.95 6.42
N TYR A 121 36.75 -11.95 5.56
CA TYR A 121 37.32 -10.62 5.70
C TYR A 121 36.79 -9.89 6.94
N LEU A 122 35.49 -9.95 7.20
CA LEU A 122 34.88 -9.32 8.37
C LEU A 122 35.22 -10.04 9.68
N ALA A 123 35.19 -11.37 9.68
CA ALA A 123 35.60 -12.19 10.82
C ALA A 123 37.09 -11.97 11.16
N GLY A 124 37.95 -11.83 10.14
CA GLY A 124 39.36 -11.47 10.30
C GLY A 124 39.55 -10.09 10.95
N LEU A 125 38.85 -9.05 10.47
CA LEU A 125 38.92 -7.70 11.07
C LEU A 125 38.48 -7.68 12.54
N ILE A 126 37.43 -8.41 12.90
CA ILE A 126 36.99 -8.52 14.30
C ILE A 126 38.01 -9.30 15.15
N ALA A 127 38.56 -10.41 14.63
CA ALA A 127 39.58 -11.18 15.34
C ALA A 127 40.84 -10.35 15.61
N ASP A 128 41.35 -9.62 14.62
CA ASP A 128 42.50 -8.72 14.78
C ASP A 128 42.20 -7.58 15.77
N HIS A 129 41.01 -6.98 15.73
CA HIS A 129 40.59 -5.94 16.67
C HIS A 129 40.51 -6.47 18.13
N ILE A 130 39.92 -7.64 18.33
CA ILE A 130 39.84 -8.29 19.66
C ILE A 130 41.25 -8.62 20.16
N ILE A 131 42.11 -9.19 19.33
CA ILE A 131 43.51 -9.53 19.68
C ILE A 131 44.33 -8.27 20.02
N ALA A 132 44.04 -7.14 19.38
CA ALA A 132 44.66 -5.85 19.70
C ALA A 132 44.11 -5.18 20.97
N SER A 133 43.01 -5.67 21.57
CA SER A 133 42.32 -5.02 22.68
C SER A 133 43.11 -5.05 23.99
N PRO A 134 43.46 -3.89 24.60
CA PRO A 134 44.14 -3.83 25.90
C PRO A 134 43.40 -4.42 27.11
N LEU A 135 42.23 -5.03 26.92
CA LEU A 135 41.44 -5.70 27.97
C LEU A 135 41.55 -7.23 27.92
N LEU A 136 42.34 -7.80 26.99
CA LEU A 136 42.64 -9.23 27.00
C LEU A 136 43.53 -9.60 28.19
N ASP A 137 42.92 -10.23 29.19
CA ASP A 137 43.64 -11.02 30.18
C ASP A 137 44.12 -12.34 29.54
N PRO A 138 45.44 -12.60 29.44
CA PRO A 138 45.97 -13.85 28.88
C PRO A 138 45.61 -15.11 29.67
N ALA A 139 45.07 -15.00 30.88
CA ALA A 139 44.56 -16.11 31.69
C ALA A 139 43.05 -16.36 31.49
N SER A 140 42.35 -15.55 30.70
CA SER A 140 40.89 -15.63 30.52
C SER A 140 40.47 -16.42 29.29
N ASP A 141 39.63 -17.43 29.51
CA ASP A 141 39.03 -18.27 28.46
C ASP A 141 37.98 -17.54 27.59
N ASN A 142 37.75 -16.25 27.84
CA ASN A 142 36.80 -15.43 27.08
C ASN A 142 37.22 -15.21 25.62
N LEU A 143 38.52 -15.20 25.31
CA LEU A 143 39.00 -15.14 23.92
C LEU A 143 38.56 -16.39 23.13
N THR A 144 38.71 -17.58 23.73
CA THR A 144 38.25 -18.85 23.16
C THR A 144 36.75 -18.79 22.82
N LYS A 145 35.95 -18.24 23.74
CA LYS A 145 34.48 -18.14 23.67
C LYS A 145 33.98 -17.13 22.63
N ALA A 146 34.67 -16.01 22.47
CA ALA A 146 34.34 -15.03 21.43
C ALA A 146 34.71 -15.57 20.03
N LEU A 147 35.90 -16.15 19.88
CA LEU A 147 36.33 -16.73 18.60
C LEU A 147 35.50 -17.96 18.19
N SER A 148 35.05 -18.80 19.15
CA SER A 148 34.12 -19.90 18.85
C SER A 148 32.70 -19.42 18.51
N THR A 149 32.33 -18.19 18.89
CA THR A 149 31.05 -17.59 18.53
C THR A 149 31.05 -17.02 17.11
N LEU A 150 32.19 -16.59 16.56
CA LEU A 150 32.27 -16.00 15.21
C LEU A 150 31.62 -16.88 14.12
N PRO A 151 31.89 -18.19 13.97
CA PRO A 151 31.26 -19.03 12.93
C PRO A 151 29.73 -19.07 13.01
N HIS A 152 29.17 -18.97 14.22
CA HIS A 152 27.74 -19.02 14.44
C HIS A 152 27.03 -17.75 13.93
N THR A 153 27.72 -16.61 13.89
CA THR A 153 27.14 -15.33 13.38
C THR A 153 26.62 -15.42 11.95
N GLN A 154 27.12 -16.35 11.13
CA GLN A 154 26.63 -16.63 9.76
C GLN A 154 25.13 -17.00 9.72
N ARG A 155 24.58 -17.56 10.80
CA ARG A 155 23.21 -18.11 10.83
C ARG A 155 22.32 -17.42 11.87
N GLY A 156 22.68 -16.19 12.25
CA GLY A 156 22.09 -15.46 13.36
C GLY A 156 22.71 -15.84 14.71
N MET A 157 22.52 -14.99 15.72
CA MET A 157 22.97 -15.26 17.10
C MET A 157 21.76 -15.49 18.00
N ASP A 158 21.90 -16.47 18.88
CA ASP A 158 20.91 -16.83 19.89
C ASP A 158 21.00 -15.86 21.07
N LEU A 159 20.02 -14.95 21.17
CA LEU A 159 19.96 -13.88 22.17
C LEU A 159 18.60 -13.90 22.87
N ASN A 160 18.61 -14.29 24.15
CA ASN A 160 17.43 -14.33 25.02
C ASN A 160 17.44 -13.08 25.95
N PRO A 161 16.64 -12.03 25.69
CA PRO A 161 16.61 -10.80 26.48
C PRO A 161 15.94 -10.97 27.86
N VAL A 162 16.29 -10.11 28.83
CA VAL A 162 15.75 -10.13 30.20
C VAL A 162 14.78 -8.96 30.41
N PHE A 163 13.53 -9.23 30.77
CA PHE A 163 12.45 -8.21 30.77
C PHE A 163 12.60 -7.07 31.80
N THR A 164 13.62 -7.08 32.65
CA THR A 164 13.84 -6.11 33.74
C THR A 164 15.12 -5.28 33.64
N ASP A 165 16.02 -5.55 32.68
CA ASP A 165 17.27 -4.80 32.50
C ASP A 165 17.57 -4.60 31.00
N LEU A 166 17.88 -3.36 30.59
CA LEU A 166 18.08 -2.97 29.18
C LEU A 166 19.30 -3.61 28.49
N SER A 167 20.17 -4.28 29.23
CA SER A 167 21.46 -4.81 28.79
C SER A 167 21.72 -6.27 29.18
N ALA A 168 20.85 -6.88 29.99
CA ALA A 168 21.02 -8.26 30.41
C ALA A 168 20.42 -9.25 29.39
N PHE A 169 21.25 -10.17 28.92
CA PHE A 169 20.82 -11.32 28.12
C PHE A 169 21.08 -12.61 28.92
N SER A 170 20.12 -13.53 28.89
CA SER A 170 20.17 -14.79 29.62
C SER A 170 20.92 -15.84 28.83
N THR A 171 21.89 -16.52 29.46
CA THR A 171 22.58 -17.65 28.85
C THR A 171 21.75 -18.92 29.00
N SER A 172 20.93 -19.21 27.99
CA SER A 172 20.12 -20.44 27.94
C SER A 172 21.00 -21.69 28.02
N PRO A 173 20.68 -22.72 28.82
CA PRO A 173 21.47 -23.96 28.90
C PRO A 173 21.55 -24.74 27.58
N ALA A 174 20.69 -24.43 26.61
CA ALA A 174 20.71 -24.98 25.26
C ALA A 174 21.54 -24.14 24.26
N SER A 175 21.94 -22.91 24.63
CA SER A 175 22.69 -22.03 23.72
C SER A 175 24.13 -22.49 23.58
N THR A 176 24.57 -22.62 22.33
CA THR A 176 25.96 -22.96 21.98
C THR A 176 26.82 -21.72 21.70
N THR A 177 26.27 -20.51 21.88
CA THR A 177 26.93 -19.24 21.56
C THR A 177 27.18 -18.39 22.79
N HIS A 178 28.29 -17.66 22.80
CA HIS A 178 28.64 -16.69 23.86
C HIS A 178 28.56 -15.26 23.31
N ALA A 179 27.44 -14.94 22.66
CA ALA A 179 27.25 -13.68 21.94
C ALA A 179 27.56 -12.40 22.77
N PRO A 180 27.12 -12.26 24.04
CA PRO A 180 27.48 -11.09 24.85
C PRO A 180 29.01 -10.92 25.01
N THR A 181 29.75 -12.01 25.20
CA THR A 181 31.22 -11.99 25.35
C THR A 181 31.95 -11.47 24.10
N LEU A 182 31.38 -11.68 22.91
CA LEU A 182 31.91 -11.13 21.65
C LEU A 182 31.73 -9.60 21.59
N PHE A 183 30.58 -9.09 22.03
CA PHE A 183 30.29 -7.66 22.12
C PHE A 183 31.15 -6.97 23.21
N ASP A 184 31.27 -7.58 24.38
CA ASP A 184 32.08 -7.08 25.51
C ASP A 184 33.56 -6.92 25.14
N LEU A 185 34.19 -7.97 24.56
CA LEU A 185 35.59 -7.91 24.14
C LEU A 185 35.83 -6.91 23.00
N SER A 186 34.83 -6.72 22.14
CA SER A 186 34.79 -5.68 21.09
C SER A 186 34.38 -4.30 21.60
N ARG A 187 34.15 -4.13 22.92
CA ARG A 187 33.76 -2.86 23.57
C ARG A 187 32.47 -2.23 23.03
N VAL A 188 31.57 -3.04 22.46
CA VAL A 188 30.27 -2.60 21.95
C VAL A 188 29.19 -2.97 22.95
N ARG A 189 28.45 -1.97 23.45
CA ARG A 189 27.35 -2.22 24.37
C ARG A 189 26.17 -2.82 23.61
N LEU A 190 25.73 -4.01 24.03
CA LEU A 190 24.52 -4.67 23.54
C LEU A 190 23.33 -4.27 24.41
N VAL A 191 22.20 -3.89 23.79
CA VAL A 191 20.99 -3.43 24.50
C VAL A 191 19.71 -3.93 23.83
N HIS A 192 18.60 -3.94 24.57
CA HIS A 192 17.26 -4.17 24.03
C HIS A 192 16.21 -3.26 24.67
N GLY A 193 15.06 -3.13 24.02
CA GLY A 193 13.94 -2.31 24.50
C GLY A 193 12.75 -3.10 25.09
N TRP A 194 12.85 -4.41 25.26
CA TRP A 194 11.72 -5.25 25.69
C TRP A 194 11.51 -5.27 27.21
N LEU A 195 11.25 -4.10 27.82
CA LEU A 195 11.14 -3.98 29.28
C LEU A 195 9.68 -4.04 29.77
N ALA A 196 9.46 -4.81 30.83
CA ALA A 196 8.22 -4.86 31.59
C ALA A 196 8.05 -3.61 32.46
N ASP A 197 6.86 -3.02 32.48
CA ASP A 197 6.55 -1.85 33.33
C ASP A 197 6.33 -2.28 34.79
N PRO A 198 7.11 -1.77 35.78
CA PRO A 198 6.89 -2.05 37.21
C PRO A 198 5.50 -1.67 37.76
N GLN A 199 4.72 -0.88 37.04
CA GLN A 199 3.33 -0.55 37.38
C GLN A 199 2.30 -1.51 36.74
N SER A 200 2.74 -2.41 35.85
CA SER A 200 1.87 -3.40 35.20
C SER A 200 1.56 -4.59 36.13
N PRO A 201 0.32 -5.10 36.15
CA PRO A 201 -0.03 -6.36 36.83
C PRO A 201 0.84 -7.56 36.40
N ALA A 202 1.36 -7.54 35.17
CA ALA A 202 2.21 -8.61 34.65
C ALA A 202 3.66 -8.57 35.18
N TYR A 203 4.11 -7.46 35.79
CA TYR A 203 5.53 -7.30 36.19
C TYR A 203 6.01 -8.42 37.12
N ALA A 204 5.24 -8.78 38.15
CA ALA A 204 5.64 -9.82 39.10
C ALA A 204 5.75 -11.22 38.45
N ALA A 205 5.01 -11.48 37.37
CA ALA A 205 5.15 -12.71 36.59
C ALA A 205 6.36 -12.64 35.64
N LEU A 206 6.58 -11.48 34.99
CA LEU A 206 7.69 -11.23 34.09
C LEU A 206 9.05 -11.21 34.79
N GLU A 207 9.13 -10.66 36.00
CA GLU A 207 10.31 -10.71 36.89
C GLU A 207 10.60 -12.15 37.35
N LYS A 208 9.56 -12.97 37.56
CA LYS A 208 9.66 -14.38 37.97
C LYS A 208 10.14 -15.29 36.83
N VAL A 209 9.65 -15.11 35.60
CA VAL A 209 10.18 -15.84 34.43
C VAL A 209 11.51 -15.25 33.94
N ARG A 210 11.77 -13.97 34.21
CA ARG A 210 12.99 -13.21 33.90
C ARG A 210 13.29 -13.02 32.41
N ASP A 211 13.22 -14.06 31.59
CA ASP A 211 13.66 -14.07 30.19
C ASP A 211 12.69 -14.80 29.24
N TYR A 212 12.87 -14.62 27.93
CA TYR A 212 11.94 -15.07 26.89
C TYR A 212 11.84 -16.60 26.74
N ASP A 213 12.95 -17.33 26.85
CA ASP A 213 12.91 -18.81 26.82
C ASP A 213 12.08 -19.34 28.00
N THR A 214 12.28 -18.76 29.18
CA THR A 214 11.60 -19.17 30.41
C THR A 214 10.11 -18.78 30.37
N ALA A 215 9.78 -17.60 29.84
CA ALA A 215 8.41 -17.18 29.56
C ALA A 215 7.69 -18.14 28.60
N THR A 216 8.34 -18.49 27.48
CA THR A 216 7.82 -19.43 26.49
C THR A 216 7.66 -20.82 27.10
N THR A 217 8.62 -21.26 27.92
CA THR A 217 8.57 -22.55 28.63
C THR A 217 7.41 -22.61 29.63
N LEU A 218 7.13 -21.52 30.36
CA LEU A 218 5.98 -21.43 31.25
C LEU A 218 4.66 -21.56 30.47
N ILE A 219 4.50 -20.80 29.37
CA ILE A 219 3.29 -20.84 28.53
C ILE A 219 3.06 -22.26 27.97
N VAL A 220 4.09 -22.89 27.39
CA VAL A 220 4.02 -24.26 26.85
C VAL A 220 3.70 -25.29 27.94
N SER A 221 4.24 -25.13 29.15
CA SER A 221 3.96 -26.01 30.29
C SER A 221 2.51 -25.87 30.78
N CYS A 222 1.98 -24.64 30.84
CA CYS A 222 0.60 -24.38 31.23
C CYS A 222 -0.42 -24.80 30.17
N ASP A 223 -0.14 -24.61 28.88
CA ASP A 223 -1.03 -25.09 27.82
C ASP A 223 -1.07 -26.63 27.75
N SER A 224 0.07 -27.28 28.00
CA SER A 224 0.13 -28.75 28.18
C SER A 224 -0.72 -29.23 29.36
N LEU A 225 -0.79 -28.45 30.45
CA LEU A 225 -1.63 -28.74 31.62
C LEU A 225 -3.13 -28.43 31.40
N MET A 226 -3.46 -27.50 30.49
CA MET A 226 -4.85 -27.18 30.12
C MET A 226 -5.35 -27.94 28.88
N GLY A 227 -4.51 -28.80 28.28
CA GLY A 227 -4.87 -29.63 27.13
C GLY A 227 -5.09 -28.84 25.83
N GLY A 228 -4.29 -27.81 25.56
CA GLY A 228 -4.39 -26.96 24.35
C GLY A 228 -5.34 -25.76 24.46
N LYS A 229 -6.06 -25.63 25.59
CA LYS A 229 -7.09 -24.59 25.76
C LYS A 229 -6.56 -23.17 25.93
N MET A 230 -5.25 -22.95 26.13
CA MET A 230 -4.72 -21.59 26.12
C MET A 230 -4.76 -21.01 24.69
N VAL A 231 -4.51 -21.86 23.69
CA VAL A 231 -4.51 -21.53 22.25
C VAL A 231 -5.91 -21.30 21.69
N GLU A 232 -6.93 -22.02 22.18
CA GLU A 232 -8.33 -21.88 21.69
C GLU A 232 -8.97 -20.53 22.06
N SER A 233 -8.44 -19.80 23.05
CA SER A 233 -9.08 -18.59 23.63
C SER A 233 -9.12 -17.34 22.72
N VAL A 234 -8.54 -17.39 21.53
CA VAL A 234 -8.35 -16.24 20.61
C VAL A 234 -9.64 -15.83 19.85
N GLY A 235 -10.78 -16.48 20.13
CA GLY A 235 -12.01 -16.39 19.31
C GLY A 235 -13.04 -15.31 19.67
N GLU A 236 -13.17 -14.91 20.94
CA GLU A 236 -14.34 -14.13 21.40
C GLU A 236 -13.97 -12.84 22.16
N SER A 237 -14.72 -11.77 21.89
CA SER A 237 -14.60 -10.48 22.59
C SER A 237 -15.32 -10.52 23.95
N GLY A 238 -14.74 -11.26 24.90
CA GLY A 238 -15.18 -11.29 26.31
C GLY A 238 -14.33 -10.39 27.19
N SER A 239 -14.92 -9.84 28.26
CA SER A 239 -14.17 -9.21 29.34
C SER A 239 -13.37 -10.28 30.11
N GLY A 240 -12.12 -9.97 30.46
CA GLY A 240 -11.24 -10.89 31.22
C GLY A 240 -11.67 -11.14 32.67
N GLU A 241 -12.73 -11.92 32.87
CA GLU A 241 -12.92 -12.67 34.12
C GLU A 241 -12.03 -13.92 34.09
N ALA A 242 -11.29 -14.17 35.17
CA ALA A 242 -10.62 -15.46 35.37
C ALA A 242 -11.65 -16.60 35.41
N PRO A 243 -11.31 -17.81 34.91
CA PRO A 243 -12.26 -18.91 34.82
C PRO A 243 -12.86 -19.25 36.20
N LYS A 244 -14.19 -19.35 36.23
CA LYS A 244 -14.94 -19.73 37.44
C LYS A 244 -14.59 -21.17 37.83
N PRO A 245 -14.50 -21.48 39.14
CA PRO A 245 -14.01 -22.77 39.60
C PRO A 245 -14.93 -23.90 39.15
N ASP A 246 -14.35 -24.91 38.50
CA ASP A 246 -15.06 -26.13 38.11
C ASP A 246 -15.25 -27.06 39.32
N VAL A 247 -16.24 -27.95 39.24
CA VAL A 247 -16.90 -28.50 40.44
C VAL A 247 -16.12 -29.65 41.12
N ASP A 248 -15.17 -30.30 40.41
CA ASP A 248 -14.34 -31.39 40.95
C ASP A 248 -12.94 -30.90 41.37
N GLY A 249 -12.80 -30.52 42.65
CA GLY A 249 -11.60 -29.92 43.23
C GLY A 249 -10.35 -30.82 43.22
N THR A 250 -9.61 -30.82 42.11
CA THR A 250 -8.41 -31.65 41.89
C THR A 250 -7.19 -30.91 41.34
N THR A 251 -7.32 -29.66 40.87
CA THR A 251 -6.19 -28.76 40.61
C THR A 251 -5.72 -28.10 41.91
N SER A 252 -4.41 -28.14 42.19
CA SER A 252 -3.84 -27.43 43.34
C SER A 252 -3.87 -25.90 43.16
N ASP A 253 -3.85 -25.17 44.28
CA ASP A 253 -3.72 -23.70 44.27
C ASP A 253 -2.47 -23.21 43.52
N GLU A 254 -1.41 -24.04 43.49
CA GLU A 254 -0.17 -23.77 42.76
C GLU A 254 -0.39 -23.81 41.24
N HIS A 255 -1.09 -24.83 40.72
CA HIS A 255 -1.45 -24.89 39.30
C HIS A 255 -2.33 -23.71 38.90
N ARG A 256 -3.28 -23.32 39.75
CA ARG A 256 -4.19 -22.19 39.48
C ARG A 256 -3.43 -20.86 39.34
N ARG A 257 -2.47 -20.60 40.22
CA ARG A 257 -1.58 -19.42 40.14
C ARG A 257 -0.65 -19.47 38.93
N MET A 258 -0.09 -20.63 38.62
CA MET A 258 0.81 -20.80 37.47
C MET A 258 0.11 -20.51 36.14
N ILE A 259 -1.18 -20.86 36.03
CA ILE A 259 -2.04 -20.49 34.90
C ILE A 259 -2.30 -18.97 34.87
N GLU A 260 -2.62 -18.33 36.00
CA GLU A 260 -2.80 -16.87 36.10
C GLU A 260 -1.53 -16.10 35.68
N GLU A 261 -0.35 -16.57 36.11
CA GLU A 261 0.95 -16.01 35.70
C GLU A 261 1.23 -16.21 34.21
N ALA A 262 0.94 -17.40 33.65
CA ALA A 262 1.16 -17.70 32.24
C ALA A 262 0.30 -16.83 31.31
N PHE A 263 -0.95 -16.55 31.67
CA PHE A 263 -1.79 -15.59 30.93
C PHE A 263 -1.20 -14.17 30.95
N LEU A 264 -0.77 -13.67 32.12
CA LEU A 264 -0.15 -12.33 32.23
C LEU A 264 1.14 -12.20 31.41
N VAL A 265 1.95 -13.27 31.35
CA VAL A 265 3.16 -13.31 30.53
C VAL A 265 2.82 -13.38 29.04
N ARG A 266 1.87 -14.23 28.63
CA ARG A 266 1.39 -14.31 27.24
C ARG A 266 0.88 -12.96 26.74
N ASP A 267 0.00 -12.33 27.51
CA ASP A 267 -0.66 -11.07 27.13
C ASP A 267 0.37 -9.92 26.98
N PHE A 268 1.46 -9.93 27.77
CA PHE A 268 2.59 -9.01 27.58
C PHE A 268 3.35 -9.25 26.27
N LEU A 269 3.63 -10.52 25.92
CA LEU A 269 4.31 -10.87 24.67
C LEU A 269 3.46 -10.53 23.44
N GLU A 270 2.15 -10.81 23.50
CA GLU A 270 1.19 -10.50 22.43
C GLU A 270 1.00 -8.98 22.24
N ALA A 271 1.03 -8.20 23.33
CA ALA A 271 0.91 -6.74 23.28
C ALA A 271 2.19 -6.02 22.81
N ASN A 272 3.36 -6.66 22.90
CA ASN A 272 4.65 -6.04 22.55
C ASN A 272 5.43 -6.87 21.50
N PRO A 273 4.84 -7.16 20.32
CA PRO A 273 5.40 -8.10 19.34
C PRO A 273 6.67 -7.59 18.65
N THR A 274 7.01 -6.31 18.76
CA THR A 274 8.23 -5.70 18.19
C THR A 274 9.46 -5.81 19.08
N GLN A 275 9.37 -6.52 20.22
CA GLN A 275 10.44 -6.63 21.23
C GLN A 275 10.92 -5.26 21.76
N LEU A 276 10.01 -4.30 21.80
CA LEU A 276 10.22 -2.93 22.27
C LEU A 276 8.96 -2.53 23.05
N THR A 277 9.12 -1.80 24.16
CA THR A 277 8.01 -1.23 24.94
C THR A 277 8.23 0.27 25.10
N TYR A 278 7.18 1.03 25.42
CA TYR A 278 7.32 2.48 25.64
C TYR A 278 8.26 2.81 26.81
N LEU A 279 8.21 2.04 27.91
CA LEU A 279 9.17 2.16 29.01
C LEU A 279 10.59 1.78 28.56
N GLY A 280 10.74 0.74 27.73
CA GLY A 280 12.02 0.36 27.17
C GLY A 280 12.63 1.44 26.26
N LEU A 281 11.80 2.12 25.46
CA LEU A 281 12.23 3.24 24.64
C LEU A 281 12.67 4.46 25.47
N GLU A 282 11.90 4.82 26.51
CA GLU A 282 12.29 5.87 27.48
C GLU A 282 13.56 5.48 28.27
N SER A 283 13.71 4.20 28.60
CA SER A 283 14.89 3.66 29.30
C SER A 283 16.14 3.67 28.40
N LEU A 284 16.02 3.29 27.13
CA LEU A 284 17.10 3.40 26.14
C LEU A 284 17.51 4.87 25.95
N PHE A 285 16.54 5.77 25.79
CA PHE A 285 16.80 7.21 25.66
C PHE A 285 17.52 7.78 26.88
N SER A 286 17.14 7.35 28.09
CA SER A 286 17.70 7.82 29.36
C SER A 286 19.08 7.20 29.68
N ALA A 287 19.29 5.93 29.34
CA ALA A 287 20.52 5.18 29.62
C ALA A 287 21.59 5.31 28.53
N MET A 288 21.28 5.90 27.37
CA MET A 288 22.29 6.24 26.37
C MET A 288 22.89 7.62 26.62
N HIS A 289 24.21 7.71 26.47
CA HIS A 289 24.92 8.98 26.50
C HIS A 289 24.78 9.75 25.17
N ALA A 290 24.90 11.08 25.24
CA ALA A 290 24.98 11.92 24.05
C ALA A 290 26.09 11.44 23.10
N ARG A 291 25.73 11.24 21.83
CA ARG A 291 26.61 10.71 20.76
C ARG A 291 27.07 9.25 20.94
N GLU A 292 26.44 8.46 21.81
CA GLU A 292 26.77 7.04 21.98
C GLU A 292 26.28 6.17 20.79
N LEU A 293 27.08 5.16 20.44
CA LEU A 293 26.76 4.09 19.49
C LEU A 293 26.71 2.73 20.21
N VAL A 294 25.55 2.08 20.14
CA VAL A 294 25.25 0.77 20.76
C VAL A 294 24.65 -0.21 19.75
N CYS A 295 24.69 -1.50 20.06
CA CYS A 295 24.04 -2.55 19.28
C CYS A 295 22.65 -2.82 19.87
N LEU A 296 21.58 -2.59 19.10
CA LEU A 296 20.19 -2.77 19.53
C LEU A 296 19.63 -4.10 19.02
N PHE A 297 19.09 -4.91 19.92
CA PHE A 297 18.26 -6.06 19.62
C PHE A 297 16.77 -5.67 19.56
N ARG A 298 16.11 -5.93 18.42
CA ARG A 298 14.69 -5.68 18.14
C ARG A 298 14.22 -6.63 17.03
N ASN A 299 12.99 -7.13 17.05
CA ASN A 299 12.43 -8.04 16.04
C ASN A 299 13.31 -9.29 15.74
N SER A 300 13.99 -9.84 16.76
CA SER A 300 15.00 -10.91 16.64
C SER A 300 16.17 -10.60 15.68
N HIS A 301 16.44 -9.31 15.47
CA HIS A 301 17.48 -8.77 14.60
C HIS A 301 18.39 -7.81 15.39
N LEU A 302 19.58 -7.53 14.87
CA LEU A 302 20.58 -6.65 15.48
C LEU A 302 20.91 -5.47 14.55
N GLY A 303 20.65 -4.27 15.04
CA GLY A 303 20.93 -3.01 14.35
C GLY A 303 21.86 -2.08 15.14
N VAL A 304 22.38 -1.05 14.48
CA VAL A 304 23.15 0.00 15.14
C VAL A 304 22.22 1.11 15.60
N LEU A 305 22.26 1.47 16.88
CA LEU A 305 21.49 2.56 17.48
C LEU A 305 22.43 3.70 17.91
N TYR A 306 22.07 4.92 17.54
CA TYR A 306 22.81 6.15 17.80
C TYR A 306 21.93 7.15 18.56
N LYS A 307 22.45 7.75 19.63
CA LYS A 307 21.80 8.88 20.30
C LYS A 307 22.40 10.20 19.80
N ARG A 308 21.76 10.81 18.81
CA ARG A 308 22.15 12.11 18.25
C ARG A 308 21.81 13.24 19.22
N VAL A 309 22.63 14.29 19.20
CA VAL A 309 22.27 15.64 19.68
C VAL A 309 22.27 16.59 18.48
N ASP A 310 21.26 17.45 18.36
CA ASP A 310 21.21 18.46 17.28
C ASP A 310 21.95 19.77 17.65
N GLU A 311 22.03 20.71 16.70
CA GLU A 311 22.66 22.03 16.89
C GLU A 311 22.01 22.89 17.98
N ASN A 312 20.78 22.57 18.38
CA ASN A 312 20.02 23.26 19.43
C ASN A 312 20.14 22.55 20.80
N GLY A 313 20.80 21.39 20.87
CA GLY A 313 20.93 20.57 22.07
C GLY A 313 19.82 19.54 22.30
N HIS A 314 18.96 19.29 21.31
CA HIS A 314 17.91 18.26 21.40
C HIS A 314 18.48 16.85 21.19
N GLU A 315 18.21 15.94 22.11
CA GLU A 315 18.60 14.53 21.99
C GLU A 315 17.54 13.70 21.22
N SER A 316 17.98 12.74 20.40
CA SER A 316 17.10 11.86 19.60
C SER A 316 17.75 10.52 19.28
N LEU A 317 16.95 9.45 19.17
CA LEU A 317 17.41 8.09 18.86
C LEU A 317 17.25 7.76 17.37
N TRP A 318 18.27 7.15 16.78
CA TRP A 318 18.35 6.85 15.36
C TRP A 318 18.95 5.46 15.10
N THR A 319 18.30 4.64 14.27
CA THR A 319 18.83 3.36 13.81
C THR A 319 19.50 3.51 12.44
N LEU A 320 20.66 2.87 12.25
CA LEU A 320 21.40 2.89 10.97
C LEU A 320 20.69 2.01 9.94
N VAL A 321 20.43 2.55 8.75
CA VAL A 321 19.80 1.79 7.65
C VAL A 321 20.86 0.95 6.94
N THR A 322 20.83 -0.35 7.20
CA THR A 322 21.83 -1.33 6.70
C THR A 322 21.28 -2.30 5.66
N ASP A 323 20.04 -2.17 5.18
CA ASP A 323 19.52 -2.99 4.07
C ASP A 323 20.25 -2.64 2.75
N ALA A 324 20.74 -3.67 2.05
CA ALA A 324 21.47 -3.58 0.79
C ALA A 324 20.64 -2.96 -0.36
N ASN A 325 19.31 -2.97 -0.29
CA ASN A 325 18.46 -2.20 -1.22
C ASN A 325 18.79 -0.70 -1.18
N PHE A 326 19.26 -0.18 -0.03
CA PHE A 326 19.71 1.20 0.13
C PHE A 326 21.23 1.37 -0.05
N ALA A 327 22.00 0.36 -0.46
CA ALA A 327 23.47 0.44 -0.53
C ALA A 327 23.99 1.63 -1.36
N ASN A 328 23.28 1.98 -2.44
CA ASN A 328 23.60 3.11 -3.33
C ASN A 328 22.82 4.40 -3.00
N GLU A 329 21.90 4.38 -2.02
CA GLU A 329 20.98 5.50 -1.75
C GLU A 329 21.52 6.44 -0.66
N GLY A 330 22.28 7.46 -1.07
CA GLY A 330 22.92 8.43 -0.16
C GLY A 330 21.95 9.28 0.68
N ALA A 331 20.67 9.38 0.31
CA ALA A 331 19.65 10.15 1.05
C ALA A 331 19.03 9.38 2.23
N ILE A 332 19.30 8.09 2.41
CA ILE A 332 18.73 7.25 3.48
C ILE A 332 19.86 6.54 4.23
N ALA A 333 20.39 7.18 5.28
CA ALA A 333 21.42 6.63 6.16
C ALA A 333 20.88 6.20 7.52
N TRP A 334 19.89 6.92 8.06
CA TRP A 334 19.33 6.67 9.39
C TRP A 334 17.80 6.72 9.38
N GLU A 335 17.19 6.05 10.35
CA GLU A 335 15.75 6.03 10.64
C GLU A 335 15.52 6.49 12.09
N SER A 336 14.50 7.31 12.36
CA SER A 336 14.22 7.78 13.72
C SER A 336 13.48 6.74 14.57
N LEU A 337 14.03 6.37 15.72
CA LEU A 337 13.36 5.48 16.68
C LEU A 337 12.53 6.31 17.68
N CYS A 338 11.30 6.66 17.29
CA CYS A 338 10.40 7.54 18.05
C CYS A 338 9.23 6.84 18.75
N ASP A 339 8.92 5.59 18.38
CA ASP A 339 7.80 4.80 18.89
C ASP A 339 8.12 3.29 18.87
N VAL A 340 7.13 2.47 19.22
CA VAL A 340 7.27 1.02 19.40
C VAL A 340 7.04 0.23 18.11
N ASP A 341 6.19 0.75 17.21
CA ASP A 341 5.64 0.06 16.04
C ASP A 341 6.21 0.56 14.69
N GLY A 342 6.93 1.68 14.67
CA GLY A 342 7.49 2.30 13.46
C GLY A 342 6.51 3.25 12.75
N ALA A 343 5.35 3.56 13.35
CA ALA A 343 4.31 4.35 12.68
C ALA A 343 4.71 5.82 12.44
N GLY A 344 5.62 6.36 13.24
CA GLY A 344 6.20 7.70 13.12
C GLY A 344 7.62 7.75 12.52
N SER A 345 8.21 6.61 12.13
CA SER A 345 9.59 6.55 11.62
C SER A 345 9.85 7.50 10.44
N VAL A 346 10.89 8.32 10.57
CA VAL A 346 11.38 9.23 9.53
C VAL A 346 12.78 8.81 9.10
N PHE A 347 12.97 8.63 7.79
CA PHE A 347 14.29 8.38 7.19
C PHE A 347 15.04 9.70 6.93
N VAL A 348 16.35 9.70 7.11
CA VAL A 348 17.23 10.86 6.90
C VAL A 348 18.57 10.46 6.28
N ASP A 349 19.26 11.42 5.67
CA ASP A 349 20.59 11.23 5.07
C ASP A 349 21.73 11.23 6.11
N SER A 350 22.99 11.13 5.64
CA SER A 350 24.20 11.20 6.49
C SER A 350 24.33 12.48 7.32
N ARG A 351 23.60 13.54 6.95
CA ARG A 351 23.57 14.85 7.60
C ARG A 351 22.27 15.05 8.40
N PHE A 352 21.51 13.98 8.63
CA PHE A 352 20.23 13.96 9.34
C PHE A 352 19.17 14.90 8.73
N ARG A 353 19.20 15.10 7.42
CA ARG A 353 18.18 15.84 6.67
C ARG A 353 17.07 14.89 6.22
N PRO A 354 15.77 15.22 6.40
CA PRO A 354 14.64 14.36 6.02
C PRO A 354 14.67 13.88 4.57
N ALA A 355 14.61 12.57 4.38
CA ALA A 355 14.30 11.95 3.11
C ALA A 355 12.81 12.17 2.80
N ASN A 356 12.49 12.68 1.61
CA ASN A 356 11.11 12.95 1.19
C ASN A 356 10.38 11.64 0.81
N THR A 357 9.89 10.90 1.81
CA THR A 357 9.02 9.74 1.59
C THR A 357 7.62 10.18 1.11
N ALA A 358 7.07 9.48 0.13
CA ALA A 358 5.81 9.85 -0.53
C ALA A 358 4.94 8.62 -0.85
N GLY A 359 4.21 8.12 0.14
CA GLY A 359 3.38 6.92 0.05
C GLY A 359 3.68 5.93 1.18
N GLY A 360 2.69 5.12 1.56
CA GLY A 360 2.83 4.06 2.57
C GLY A 360 2.83 2.67 1.92
N ASP A 361 3.35 1.68 2.66
CA ASP A 361 3.62 0.28 2.29
C ASP A 361 4.40 0.10 0.96
N TYR A 362 5.69 -0.25 1.10
CA TYR A 362 6.77 -0.44 0.10
C TYR A 362 7.50 0.81 -0.42
N ALA A 363 8.81 0.84 -0.11
CA ALA A 363 9.93 1.60 -0.68
C ALA A 363 9.59 2.84 -1.55
N GLY A 364 9.78 4.04 -0.99
CA GLY A 364 9.62 5.30 -1.70
C GLY A 364 10.76 5.59 -2.68
N HIS A 365 10.45 5.68 -3.98
CA HIS A 365 11.32 6.27 -5.00
C HIS A 365 10.68 7.56 -5.55
N THR A 366 11.49 8.58 -5.84
CA THR A 366 11.10 9.62 -6.81
C THR A 366 11.58 9.22 -8.21
N ALA A 367 10.86 9.62 -9.24
CA ALA A 367 11.16 9.21 -10.62
C ALA A 367 12.53 9.65 -11.18
N ASP A 368 13.24 10.59 -10.53
CA ASP A 368 14.55 11.10 -10.92
C ASP A 368 15.65 10.18 -10.37
N GLN A 369 15.37 9.49 -9.25
CA GLN A 369 16.13 8.31 -8.83
C GLN A 369 15.87 7.18 -9.82
N ILE A 370 14.61 6.83 -10.13
CA ILE A 370 14.28 5.77 -11.10
C ILE A 370 14.93 6.00 -12.48
N LEU A 371 14.89 7.23 -13.02
CA LEU A 371 15.50 7.56 -14.31
C LEU A 371 17.04 7.55 -14.28
N ARG A 372 17.66 7.91 -13.15
CA ARG A 372 19.13 7.82 -12.99
C ARG A 372 19.57 6.37 -12.78
N GLU A 373 18.87 5.62 -11.93
CA GLU A 373 19.04 4.18 -11.74
C GLU A 373 18.92 3.45 -13.08
N GLN A 374 17.88 3.69 -13.88
CA GLN A 374 17.73 3.06 -15.20
C GLN A 374 18.84 3.47 -16.18
N ALA A 375 19.18 4.76 -16.29
CA ALA A 375 20.26 5.21 -17.18
C ALA A 375 21.63 4.65 -16.77
N GLN A 376 21.86 4.44 -15.48
CA GLN A 376 23.11 3.91 -14.94
C GLN A 376 23.15 2.37 -15.03
N VAL A 377 22.02 1.69 -14.86
CA VAL A 377 21.90 0.23 -15.02
C VAL A 377 21.97 -0.18 -16.49
N GLU A 378 21.32 0.52 -17.44
CA GLU A 378 21.46 0.22 -18.87
C GLU A 378 22.91 0.47 -19.38
N ALA A 379 23.59 1.49 -18.82
CA ALA A 379 25.00 1.73 -19.11
C ALA A 379 25.92 0.62 -18.55
N LEU A 380 25.69 0.16 -17.31
CA LEU A 380 26.50 -0.90 -16.69
C LEU A 380 26.26 -2.28 -17.31
N ALA A 381 25.00 -2.64 -17.56
CA ALA A 381 24.60 -3.94 -18.10
C ALA A 381 25.10 -4.21 -19.54
N THR A 382 25.66 -3.20 -20.22
CA THR A 382 26.19 -3.33 -21.57
C THR A 382 27.70 -3.61 -21.62
N GLU A 383 28.47 -3.36 -20.54
CA GLU A 383 29.94 -3.53 -20.54
C GLU A 383 30.55 -4.33 -19.37
N ALA A 384 29.92 -4.49 -18.19
CA ALA A 384 30.55 -5.20 -17.06
C ALA A 384 29.59 -5.98 -16.14
N SER A 385 29.90 -7.27 -15.94
CA SER A 385 29.39 -8.11 -14.84
C SER A 385 30.35 -9.30 -14.61
N ASP A 386 30.18 -10.39 -15.36
CA ASP A 386 30.66 -11.72 -14.97
C ASP A 386 32.19 -11.87 -15.05
N PHE A 387 32.84 -11.19 -16.01
CA PHE A 387 34.29 -11.27 -16.20
C PHE A 387 35.08 -10.48 -15.14
N GLU A 388 34.61 -9.30 -14.76
CA GLU A 388 35.31 -8.46 -13.77
C GLU A 388 35.21 -9.05 -12.37
N ILE A 389 34.04 -9.56 -11.97
CA ILE A 389 33.83 -10.19 -10.66
C ILE A 389 34.72 -11.44 -10.51
N ALA A 390 34.76 -12.30 -11.54
CA ALA A 390 35.65 -13.47 -11.55
C ALA A 390 37.14 -13.06 -11.46
N GLN A 391 37.55 -12.01 -12.17
CA GLN A 391 38.92 -11.49 -12.12
C GLN A 391 39.25 -10.85 -10.75
N GLN A 392 38.27 -10.27 -10.06
CA GLN A 392 38.41 -9.75 -8.71
C GLN A 392 38.58 -10.86 -7.66
N LEU A 393 37.72 -11.88 -7.68
CA LEU A 393 37.83 -13.05 -6.79
C LEU A 393 39.17 -13.76 -6.98
N GLN A 394 39.59 -13.97 -8.23
CA GLN A 394 40.89 -14.55 -8.53
C GLN A 394 42.04 -13.71 -7.95
N ALA A 395 41.97 -12.37 -8.04
CA ALA A 395 42.97 -11.48 -7.47
C ALA A 395 42.97 -11.47 -5.93
N GLU A 396 41.83 -11.70 -5.28
CA GLU A 396 41.74 -11.82 -3.82
C GLU A 396 42.39 -13.11 -3.29
N GLU A 397 42.15 -14.28 -3.92
CA GLU A 397 42.88 -15.52 -3.59
C GLU A 397 44.40 -15.31 -3.72
N ASP A 398 44.80 -14.71 -4.84
CA ASP A 398 46.18 -14.50 -5.25
C ASP A 398 46.90 -13.48 -4.34
N GLU A 399 46.20 -12.47 -3.80
CA GLU A 399 46.74 -11.59 -2.75
C GLU A 399 46.71 -12.22 -1.35
N GLN A 400 45.69 -13.01 -0.98
CA GLN A 400 45.68 -13.74 0.28
C GLN A 400 46.86 -14.71 0.38
N GLU A 401 47.14 -15.47 -0.68
CA GLU A 401 48.28 -16.39 -0.71
C GLU A 401 49.62 -15.62 -0.72
N ARG A 402 49.73 -14.49 -1.45
CA ARG A 402 50.91 -13.60 -1.34
C ARG A 402 51.10 -13.05 0.08
N ARG A 403 50.04 -12.66 0.78
CA ARG A 403 50.10 -12.20 2.18
C ARG A 403 50.48 -13.33 3.13
N ARG A 404 49.97 -14.54 2.91
CA ARG A 404 50.30 -15.76 3.67
C ARG A 404 51.77 -16.14 3.52
N ILE A 405 52.27 -16.20 2.28
CA ILE A 405 53.69 -16.42 1.98
C ILE A 405 54.55 -15.31 2.59
N ALA A 406 54.14 -14.04 2.50
CA ALA A 406 54.86 -12.93 3.12
C ALA A 406 54.82 -12.95 4.67
N ALA A 407 53.79 -13.54 5.28
CA ALA A 407 53.71 -13.75 6.73
C ALA A 407 54.55 -14.94 7.20
N GLU A 408 54.61 -16.03 6.43
CA GLU A 408 55.58 -17.11 6.66
C GLU A 408 57.02 -16.63 6.46
N GLU A 409 57.31 -15.84 5.41
CA GLU A 409 58.62 -15.21 5.23
C GLU A 409 58.95 -14.26 6.39
N ARG A 410 58.00 -13.49 6.91
CA ARG A 410 58.24 -12.64 8.11
C ARG A 410 58.55 -13.49 9.33
N ARG A 411 57.72 -14.49 9.68
CA ARG A 411 58.00 -15.42 10.79
C ARG A 411 59.37 -16.10 10.63
N ARG A 412 59.72 -16.50 9.42
CA ARG A 412 61.01 -17.13 9.08
C ARG A 412 62.20 -16.16 9.15
N ARG A 413 62.00 -14.87 8.83
CA ARG A 413 63.00 -13.81 9.00
C ARG A 413 63.11 -13.36 10.46
N GLU A 414 62.04 -13.28 11.22
CA GLU A 414 62.00 -12.94 12.66
C GLU A 414 62.71 -14.03 13.48
N GLN A 415 62.46 -15.32 13.17
CA GLN A 415 63.22 -16.45 13.73
C GLN A 415 64.73 -16.39 13.38
N GLN A 416 65.12 -15.72 12.29
CA GLN A 416 66.52 -15.50 11.92
C GLN A 416 67.11 -14.19 12.49
N GLN A 417 66.28 -13.17 12.77
CA GLN A 417 66.71 -11.86 13.24
C GLN A 417 66.90 -11.75 14.77
N ASN A 418 66.44 -12.74 15.55
CA ASN A 418 66.85 -12.88 16.96
C ASN A 418 68.37 -13.16 17.14
N GLY A 419 69.16 -13.21 16.06
CA GLY A 419 70.61 -13.30 16.06
C GLY A 419 71.35 -12.00 15.69
N ARG A 420 71.60 -11.13 16.68
CA ARG A 420 72.59 -10.01 16.75
C ARG A 420 72.11 -8.56 16.49
N GLN A 421 72.66 -7.67 17.32
CA GLN A 421 72.67 -6.19 17.31
C GLN A 421 74.13 -5.68 17.13
N PRO A 422 74.49 -4.36 17.18
CA PRO A 422 73.78 -3.07 16.91
C PRO A 422 74.60 -2.09 15.98
N VAL A 423 74.18 -0.80 15.85
CA VAL A 423 74.98 0.48 16.02
C VAL A 423 74.63 1.67 15.04
N TYR A 424 73.92 2.68 15.60
CA TYR A 424 74.02 4.18 15.50
C TYR A 424 74.00 5.10 14.23
N SER A 425 73.29 6.24 14.41
CA SER A 425 73.49 7.64 13.86
C SER A 425 73.12 7.93 12.38
N SER A 426 72.67 9.13 11.93
CA SER A 426 72.13 10.42 12.49
C SER A 426 71.64 11.34 11.29
N GLN A 427 71.17 12.62 11.30
CA GLN A 427 70.92 13.70 12.30
C GLN A 427 70.03 14.86 11.71
N HIS A 428 69.56 15.79 12.58
CA HIS A 428 69.19 17.23 12.36
C HIS A 428 67.84 17.75 11.77
N GLN A 429 67.42 18.89 12.36
CA GLN A 429 66.37 19.92 12.08
C GLN A 429 66.99 21.10 11.24
N PRO A 430 66.48 22.38 11.05
CA PRO A 430 65.37 23.14 11.73
C PRO A 430 64.49 24.19 10.93
N LEU A 431 63.37 24.66 11.56
CA LEU A 431 62.75 26.05 11.60
C LEU A 431 62.30 26.79 10.27
N THR A 432 61.54 27.92 10.19
CA THR A 432 60.94 28.93 11.13
C THR A 432 59.77 29.77 10.52
N GLY A 433 58.92 30.43 11.35
CA GLY A 433 58.11 31.67 11.04
C GLY A 433 56.58 31.55 11.30
N GLN A 434 55.82 32.31 12.13
CA GLN A 434 55.72 33.74 12.57
C GLN A 434 55.13 34.71 11.49
N MET A 435 54.24 35.71 11.73
CA MET A 435 53.46 36.28 12.88
C MET A 435 52.39 37.29 12.30
N ALA A 436 51.41 37.95 12.97
CA ALA A 436 50.54 37.71 14.16
C ALA A 436 49.60 38.95 14.42
N ASN A 437 48.76 38.90 15.48
CA ASN A 437 48.18 40.01 16.31
C ASN A 437 46.81 40.74 16.03
N MET A 438 46.06 40.89 17.14
CA MET A 438 45.21 42.03 17.64
C MET A 438 43.74 42.31 17.21
N ARG A 439 42.83 42.06 18.17
CA ARG A 439 41.81 42.94 18.84
C ARG A 439 41.03 44.02 18.06
N ILE A 440 39.72 44.09 18.35
CA ILE A 440 38.99 45.26 18.92
C ILE A 440 37.65 44.79 19.55
N SER A 441 37.02 45.60 20.41
CA SER A 441 35.75 45.34 21.12
C SER A 441 34.58 46.19 20.58
N ASP A 442 33.34 45.91 21.02
CA ASP A 442 32.53 46.86 21.81
C ASP A 442 31.14 46.27 22.21
N GLN A 443 30.24 47.08 22.78
CA GLN A 443 29.28 46.68 23.81
C GLN A 443 27.78 46.78 23.45
N GLN A 444 26.98 45.95 24.13
CA GLN A 444 25.63 46.21 24.70
C GLN A 444 24.50 46.86 23.88
N VAL A 445 23.27 46.34 24.06
CA VAL A 445 22.16 47.01 24.80
C VAL A 445 21.05 45.98 25.08
N THR A 446 20.34 46.13 26.21
CA THR A 446 19.21 45.29 26.65
C THR A 446 17.89 46.06 26.68
N ALA A 447 16.76 45.34 26.60
CA ALA A 447 15.44 45.83 26.98
C ALA A 447 14.55 44.65 27.43
N GLU A 448 13.57 44.90 28.30
CA GLU A 448 12.87 43.87 29.09
C GLU A 448 11.34 43.97 29.07
N GLN A 449 10.70 42.80 29.33
CA GLN A 449 9.42 42.59 30.03
C GLN A 449 8.12 43.29 29.60
N LEU A 450 7.04 42.51 29.56
CA LEU A 450 5.78 42.76 30.33
C LEU A 450 4.98 41.44 30.47
N ALA A 451 4.06 41.33 31.44
CA ALA A 451 3.55 40.03 31.91
C ALA A 451 2.07 40.01 32.36
N GLY A 452 1.49 38.80 32.43
CA GLY A 452 0.20 38.49 33.08
C GLY A 452 -0.92 38.07 32.11
N THR A 453 -1.92 37.24 32.49
CA THR A 453 -2.11 36.43 33.72
C THR A 453 -3.05 35.25 33.42
N GLY A 454 -2.76 34.06 33.97
CA GLY A 454 -3.31 32.80 33.46
C GLY A 454 -4.68 32.31 33.95
N LYS A 455 -5.03 31.09 33.52
CA LYS A 455 -5.76 30.06 34.30
C LYS A 455 -5.62 28.67 33.63
N LYS A 456 -5.83 27.59 34.40
CA LYS A 456 -5.72 26.19 33.94
C LYS A 456 -7.08 25.63 33.53
N ALA A 457 -7.07 24.72 32.55
CA ALA A 457 -8.07 23.67 32.34
C ALA A 457 -7.32 22.37 31.96
N LYS A 458 -7.92 21.19 32.22
CA LYS A 458 -7.33 19.90 31.84
C LYS A 458 -7.36 19.71 30.32
N LYS A 459 -6.38 18.99 29.79
CA LYS A 459 -6.49 18.26 28.52
C LYS A 459 -6.54 16.77 28.85
N ASP A 460 -7.60 16.11 28.41
CA ASP A 460 -7.52 14.68 28.12
C ASP A 460 -6.92 14.54 26.70
N LYS A 461 -6.16 13.48 26.45
CA LYS A 461 -5.48 13.20 25.19
C LYS A 461 -5.94 11.83 24.68
N GLU A 462 -6.62 11.81 23.54
CA GLU A 462 -6.74 10.62 22.71
C GLU A 462 -6.08 10.85 21.34
N MET A 463 -5.89 9.77 20.59
CA MET A 463 -4.86 9.67 19.56
C MET A 463 -5.19 10.41 18.26
N PHE A 464 -4.64 11.62 18.10
CA PHE A 464 -4.28 12.14 16.77
C PHE A 464 -3.07 13.07 16.86
N ALA A 465 -1.89 12.59 16.44
CA ALA A 465 -0.62 13.32 16.53
C ALA A 465 -0.43 14.41 15.43
N LEU A 466 -1.52 15.03 14.97
CA LEU A 466 -1.44 16.28 14.20
C LEU A 466 -1.62 17.47 15.13
N TYR A 467 -0.56 17.80 15.88
CA TYR A 467 -0.38 19.18 16.33
C TYR A 467 -0.49 20.08 15.10
N SER A 468 -1.44 21.01 15.10
CA SER A 468 -1.51 22.03 14.05
C SER A 468 -0.54 23.15 14.40
N PRO A 469 0.63 23.26 13.74
CA PRO A 469 1.40 24.49 13.82
C PRO A 469 0.61 25.61 13.13
N ARG A 470 1.06 26.86 13.30
CA ARG A 470 0.37 28.04 12.74
C ARG A 470 0.41 27.98 11.21
N ARG A 471 -0.46 28.76 10.54
CA ARG A 471 -0.56 28.78 9.06
C ARG A 471 0.76 29.18 8.37
N SER A 472 1.68 29.80 9.10
CA SER A 472 3.04 30.19 8.71
C SER A 472 4.09 29.06 8.76
N GLU A 473 3.79 27.94 9.40
CA GLU A 473 4.75 26.91 9.81
C GLU A 473 4.51 25.54 9.12
N ARG A 474 3.53 25.47 8.21
CA ARG A 474 3.24 24.25 7.44
C ARG A 474 3.98 24.26 6.12
N THR A 475 4.68 23.18 5.79
CA THR A 475 5.19 22.92 4.44
C THR A 475 4.05 22.98 3.42
N PRO A 476 4.18 23.73 2.31
CA PRO A 476 3.18 23.78 1.26
C PRO A 476 2.83 22.39 0.73
N THR A 477 1.55 22.11 0.50
CA THR A 477 1.03 20.81 0.01
C THR A 477 1.72 20.40 -1.31
N PHE A 478 2.05 21.39 -2.16
CA PHE A 478 2.77 21.18 -3.42
C PHE A 478 4.25 21.61 -3.39
N ALA A 479 4.87 21.79 -2.21
CA ALA A 479 6.30 22.09 -2.11
C ALA A 479 7.15 21.09 -2.91
N ASN A 480 6.85 19.79 -2.74
CA ASN A 480 7.55 18.70 -3.42
C ASN A 480 7.09 18.49 -4.87
N GLN A 481 6.02 19.14 -5.36
CA GLN A 481 5.45 18.90 -6.70
C GLN A 481 6.38 19.31 -7.85
N ARG A 482 7.34 20.21 -7.59
CA ARG A 482 8.41 20.59 -8.53
C ARG A 482 9.60 19.64 -8.51
N GLY A 483 9.83 18.97 -7.37
CA GLY A 483 10.78 17.87 -7.24
C GLY A 483 10.19 16.52 -7.65
N LEU A 484 8.87 16.43 -7.88
CA LEU A 484 8.26 15.24 -8.46
C LEU A 484 8.59 15.17 -9.97
N PRO A 485 9.11 14.04 -10.47
CA PRO A 485 9.76 13.99 -11.79
C PRO A 485 8.89 13.29 -12.84
N LYS A 486 9.23 13.41 -14.13
CA LYS A 486 8.36 12.95 -15.24
C LYS A 486 8.14 11.44 -15.21
N LEU A 487 6.94 11.00 -15.63
CA LEU A 487 6.70 9.59 -15.96
C LEU A 487 7.67 9.16 -17.08
N PRO A 488 8.47 8.08 -16.91
CA PRO A 488 9.39 7.61 -17.93
C PRO A 488 8.62 7.10 -19.15
N VAL A 489 9.34 6.99 -20.27
CA VAL A 489 8.94 6.16 -21.40
C VAL A 489 9.79 4.89 -21.29
N PRO A 490 9.21 3.70 -20.98
CA PRO A 490 9.98 2.48 -20.83
C PRO A 490 10.77 2.10 -22.08
N ALA A 491 11.82 1.31 -21.93
CA ALA A 491 12.48 0.67 -23.08
C ALA A 491 11.47 -0.23 -23.84
N LEU A 492 11.58 -0.24 -25.17
CA LEU A 492 10.63 -0.95 -26.04
C LEU A 492 10.65 -2.47 -25.81
N ARG A 493 11.85 -3.06 -25.69
CA ARG A 493 12.01 -4.51 -25.57
C ARG A 493 11.36 -5.09 -24.28
N PRO A 494 11.65 -4.60 -23.05
CA PRO A 494 10.97 -5.08 -21.84
C PRO A 494 9.44 -4.86 -21.84
N THR A 495 8.95 -3.86 -22.59
CA THR A 495 7.50 -3.65 -22.77
C THR A 495 6.89 -4.75 -23.62
N LEU A 496 7.55 -5.12 -24.72
CA LEU A 496 7.13 -6.20 -25.61
C LEU A 496 7.25 -7.57 -24.94
N ASP A 497 8.31 -7.83 -24.18
CA ASP A 497 8.48 -9.09 -23.43
C ASP A 497 7.41 -9.25 -22.34
N ARG A 498 7.12 -8.20 -21.56
CA ARG A 498 6.06 -8.22 -20.54
C ARG A 498 4.66 -8.37 -21.16
N TYR A 499 4.42 -7.82 -22.34
CA TYR A 499 3.20 -8.05 -23.12
C TYR A 499 3.10 -9.50 -23.61
N LEU A 500 4.16 -10.04 -24.22
CA LEU A 500 4.22 -11.42 -24.69
C LEU A 500 3.98 -12.41 -23.55
N LYS A 501 4.63 -12.22 -22.39
CA LYS A 501 4.37 -13.05 -21.19
C LYS A 501 2.88 -13.01 -20.76
N SER A 502 2.21 -11.87 -20.89
CA SER A 502 0.77 -11.77 -20.59
C SER A 502 -0.15 -12.48 -21.60
N LEU A 503 0.37 -12.91 -22.76
CA LEU A 503 -0.39 -13.74 -23.71
C LEU A 503 -0.27 -15.24 -23.44
N GLU A 504 0.81 -15.72 -22.82
CA GLU A 504 1.04 -17.13 -22.47
C GLU A 504 -0.20 -17.81 -21.86
N PRO A 505 -0.85 -17.28 -20.79
CA PRO A 505 -1.98 -17.96 -20.17
C PRO A 505 -3.25 -17.92 -21.06
N LEU A 506 -3.42 -16.87 -21.87
CA LEU A 506 -4.53 -16.74 -22.83
C LEU A 506 -4.43 -17.76 -23.97
N ILE A 507 -3.21 -17.98 -24.48
CA ILE A 507 -2.91 -19.01 -25.49
C ILE A 507 -3.15 -20.39 -24.87
N ALA A 508 -2.60 -20.65 -23.68
CA ALA A 508 -2.73 -21.92 -22.97
C ALA A 508 -4.18 -22.27 -22.58
N GLU A 509 -5.07 -21.30 -22.37
CA GLU A 509 -6.50 -21.56 -22.13
C GLU A 509 -7.30 -21.76 -23.43
N SER A 510 -6.86 -21.19 -24.55
CA SER A 510 -7.51 -21.38 -25.86
C SER A 510 -7.26 -22.75 -26.50
N GLY A 511 -6.39 -23.58 -25.93
CA GLY A 511 -5.96 -24.86 -26.51
C GLY A 511 -5.05 -24.72 -27.74
N GLN A 512 -4.58 -23.50 -28.03
CA GLN A 512 -3.61 -23.24 -29.10
C GLN A 512 -2.21 -23.67 -28.70
N ASN A 513 -1.36 -23.95 -29.69
CA ASN A 513 0.01 -24.43 -29.50
C ASN A 513 1.05 -23.31 -29.76
N ASP A 514 2.32 -23.65 -29.55
CA ASP A 514 3.48 -22.75 -29.62
C ASP A 514 3.56 -21.90 -30.91
N LEU A 515 2.98 -22.36 -32.02
CA LEU A 515 2.95 -21.62 -33.28
C LEU A 515 2.22 -20.28 -33.16
N GLU A 516 1.13 -20.23 -32.39
CA GLU A 516 0.38 -18.99 -32.15
C GLU A 516 1.16 -18.02 -31.25
N MET A 517 2.06 -18.52 -30.39
CA MET A 517 2.98 -17.67 -29.63
C MET A 517 4.14 -17.17 -30.51
N GLN A 518 4.76 -18.07 -31.30
CA GLN A 518 5.81 -17.72 -32.27
C GLN A 518 5.35 -16.63 -33.27
N LYS A 519 4.08 -16.68 -33.69
CA LYS A 519 3.43 -15.62 -34.49
C LYS A 519 3.52 -14.26 -33.81
N ARG A 520 3.20 -14.13 -32.51
CA ARG A 520 3.25 -12.85 -31.78
C ARG A 520 4.67 -12.42 -31.44
N VAL A 521 5.58 -13.35 -31.14
CA VAL A 521 7.02 -13.07 -31.00
C VAL A 521 7.55 -12.42 -32.28
N LYS A 522 7.23 -13.00 -33.45
CA LYS A 522 7.59 -12.42 -34.75
C LYS A 522 6.95 -11.04 -34.98
N MET A 523 5.67 -10.85 -34.66
CA MET A 523 5.02 -9.52 -34.76
C MET A 523 5.68 -8.47 -33.85
N ALA A 524 6.11 -8.87 -32.65
CA ALA A 524 6.83 -7.98 -31.72
C ALA A 524 8.22 -7.62 -32.26
N GLU A 525 8.98 -8.57 -32.80
CA GLU A 525 10.27 -8.32 -33.46
C GLU A 525 10.13 -7.42 -34.71
N GLU A 526 9.10 -7.64 -35.53
CA GLU A 526 8.84 -6.82 -36.74
C GLU A 526 8.40 -5.40 -36.36
N PHE A 527 7.61 -5.24 -35.29
CA PHE A 527 7.27 -3.94 -34.72
C PHE A 527 8.52 -3.25 -34.15
N GLU A 528 9.32 -3.94 -33.34
CA GLU A 528 10.55 -3.43 -32.72
C GLU A 528 11.59 -2.97 -33.74
N ARG A 529 11.79 -3.74 -34.82
CA ARG A 529 12.73 -3.38 -35.90
C ARG A 529 12.17 -2.32 -36.85
N GLY A 530 10.84 -2.23 -36.96
CA GLY A 530 10.12 -1.35 -37.88
C GLY A 530 9.45 -0.15 -37.20
N ILE A 531 8.13 -0.04 -37.38
CA ILE A 531 7.35 1.15 -36.99
C ILE A 531 7.34 1.42 -35.48
N GLY A 532 7.52 0.40 -34.63
CA GLY A 532 7.59 0.52 -33.18
C GLY A 532 8.81 1.32 -32.70
N LYS A 533 9.97 1.17 -33.34
CA LYS A 533 11.15 2.02 -33.08
C LYS A 533 10.90 3.49 -33.41
N LEU A 534 10.13 3.75 -34.47
CA LEU A 534 9.77 5.11 -34.86
C LEU A 534 8.67 5.70 -33.95
N ALA A 535 7.74 4.88 -33.47
CA ALA A 535 6.77 5.25 -32.44
C ALA A 535 7.46 5.56 -31.09
N GLN A 536 8.44 4.74 -30.68
CA GLN A 536 9.26 4.94 -29.48
C GLN A 536 9.98 6.28 -29.51
N ALA A 537 10.67 6.59 -30.61
CA ALA A 537 11.37 7.87 -30.78
C ALA A 537 10.42 9.07 -30.63
N ARG A 538 9.26 9.03 -31.31
CA ARG A 538 8.23 10.07 -31.23
C ARG A 538 7.65 10.21 -29.81
N LEU A 539 7.52 9.12 -29.06
CA LEU A 539 7.02 9.14 -27.69
C LEU A 539 8.03 9.76 -26.72
N ILE A 540 9.32 9.51 -26.95
CA ILE A 540 10.43 10.16 -26.23
C ILE A 540 10.47 11.66 -26.55
N ASP A 541 10.36 12.04 -27.83
CA ASP A 541 10.26 13.45 -28.25
C ASP A 541 9.07 14.17 -27.59
N LEU A 542 7.91 13.51 -27.54
CA LEU A 542 6.72 14.02 -26.85
C LEU A 542 6.95 14.16 -25.34
N ASN A 543 7.61 13.21 -24.69
CA ASN A 543 7.94 13.29 -23.27
C ASN A 543 8.91 14.44 -22.98
N ASN A 544 9.88 14.67 -23.85
CA ASN A 544 10.80 15.81 -23.77
C ASN A 544 10.01 17.14 -23.87
N ALA A 545 9.08 17.24 -24.83
CA ALA A 545 8.25 18.42 -25.05
C ALA A 545 7.14 18.65 -24.00
N SER A 546 6.70 17.63 -23.28
CA SER A 546 5.61 17.73 -22.29
C SER A 546 6.06 18.47 -21.01
N GLU A 547 5.19 19.30 -20.43
CA GLU A 547 5.52 20.08 -19.22
C GLU A 547 5.58 19.20 -17.95
N ASN A 548 4.66 18.24 -17.83
CA ASN A 548 4.49 17.46 -16.61
C ASN A 548 4.62 15.97 -16.87
N ASN A 549 3.90 15.45 -17.86
CA ASN A 549 3.75 14.01 -18.06
C ASN A 549 3.28 13.69 -19.49
N TRP A 550 4.05 12.90 -20.24
CA TRP A 550 3.71 12.54 -21.63
C TRP A 550 2.34 11.88 -21.78
N LEU A 551 1.91 11.10 -20.79
CA LEU A 551 0.67 10.33 -20.81
C LEU A 551 -0.53 11.21 -20.48
N ASN A 552 -0.49 11.91 -19.34
CA ASN A 552 -1.64 12.68 -18.85
C ASN A 552 -1.85 13.99 -19.62
N ASP A 553 -0.78 14.71 -19.98
CA ASP A 553 -0.90 16.04 -20.60
C ASP A 553 -1.42 15.94 -22.06
N ASN A 554 -1.17 14.81 -22.73
CA ASN A 554 -1.52 14.62 -24.14
C ASN A 554 -2.73 13.70 -24.38
N PHE A 555 -2.81 12.56 -23.68
CA PHE A 555 -3.68 11.44 -24.07
C PHE A 555 -4.69 10.98 -23.01
N TRP A 556 -4.24 10.65 -21.79
CA TRP A 556 -5.00 9.77 -20.90
C TRP A 556 -6.36 10.34 -20.52
N ILE A 557 -6.42 11.60 -20.10
CA ILE A 557 -7.68 12.25 -19.73
C ILE A 557 -8.69 12.28 -20.90
N LYS A 558 -8.20 12.42 -22.13
CA LYS A 558 -9.03 12.36 -23.35
C LYS A 558 -9.47 10.94 -23.64
N LYS A 559 -8.52 10.05 -23.92
CA LYS A 559 -8.78 8.70 -24.45
C LYS A 559 -9.50 7.77 -23.46
N ALA A 560 -9.22 7.89 -22.16
CA ALA A 560 -9.86 7.05 -21.14
C ALA A 560 -11.20 7.60 -20.62
N TYR A 561 -11.41 8.92 -20.66
CA TYR A 561 -12.61 9.54 -20.09
C TYR A 561 -13.34 10.47 -21.07
N HIS A 562 -12.69 11.54 -21.55
CA HIS A 562 -13.40 12.62 -22.27
C HIS A 562 -13.83 12.27 -23.70
N GLU A 563 -13.22 11.30 -24.37
CA GLU A 563 -13.65 10.75 -25.67
C GLU A 563 -14.59 9.54 -25.51
N TRP A 564 -14.66 8.92 -24.33
CA TRP A 564 -15.58 7.80 -24.10
C TRP A 564 -17.02 8.31 -24.05
N ARG A 565 -17.91 7.74 -24.87
CA ARG A 565 -19.27 8.28 -25.14
C ARG A 565 -20.39 7.66 -24.30
N ALA A 566 -20.10 6.63 -23.50
CA ALA A 566 -21.09 6.01 -22.64
C ALA A 566 -21.66 6.98 -21.58
N PRO A 567 -22.92 6.79 -21.14
CA PRO A 567 -23.47 7.43 -19.95
C PRO A 567 -22.54 7.34 -18.73
N LEU A 568 -22.35 8.45 -17.99
CA LEU A 568 -21.49 8.45 -16.79
C LEU A 568 -22.13 7.67 -15.63
N LEU A 569 -23.46 7.75 -15.51
CA LEU A 569 -24.29 7.02 -14.57
C LEU A 569 -23.90 5.53 -14.58
N ILE A 570 -23.46 5.04 -13.42
CA ILE A 570 -22.96 3.67 -13.15
C ILE A 570 -21.68 3.29 -13.90
N ASN A 571 -21.57 3.55 -15.21
CA ASN A 571 -20.45 3.09 -16.03
C ASN A 571 -19.14 3.85 -15.78
N SER A 572 -19.22 5.12 -15.34
CA SER A 572 -18.04 5.94 -15.02
C SER A 572 -18.06 6.56 -13.63
N ASN A 573 -19.22 6.82 -13.02
CA ASN A 573 -19.30 7.39 -11.68
C ASN A 573 -19.04 6.32 -10.61
N TRP A 574 -17.96 6.49 -9.84
CA TRP A 574 -17.68 5.71 -8.63
C TRP A 574 -18.59 6.15 -7.47
N TRP A 575 -18.71 5.32 -6.43
CA TRP A 575 -19.42 5.64 -5.19
C TRP A 575 -18.62 5.30 -3.91
N LEU A 576 -18.91 6.05 -2.84
CA LEU A 576 -18.43 5.84 -1.47
C LEU A 576 -19.64 5.88 -0.51
N LEU A 577 -19.82 4.83 0.29
CA LEU A 577 -20.90 4.74 1.28
C LEU A 577 -20.38 5.20 2.64
N PHE A 578 -21.03 6.19 3.26
CA PHE A 578 -20.56 6.75 4.53
C PHE A 578 -21.13 5.96 5.71
N HIS A 579 -20.35 5.82 6.80
CA HIS A 579 -20.93 5.36 8.06
C HIS A 579 -22.07 6.30 8.53
N HIS A 580 -23.06 5.70 9.19
CA HIS A 580 -24.07 6.43 9.94
C HIS A 580 -23.39 7.31 11.00
N ASP A 581 -23.90 8.52 11.20
CA ASP A 581 -23.43 9.36 12.30
C ASP A 581 -23.94 8.82 13.64
N THR A 582 -23.06 8.70 14.63
CA THR A 582 -23.43 8.16 15.95
C THR A 582 -24.34 9.09 16.74
N THR A 583 -24.37 10.39 16.42
CA THR A 583 -25.25 11.39 17.06
C THR A 583 -26.70 11.32 16.55
N ILE A 584 -26.98 10.70 15.39
CA ILE A 584 -28.35 10.55 14.88
C ILE A 584 -29.12 9.55 15.76
N PRO A 585 -30.34 9.87 16.26
CA PRO A 585 -31.12 8.98 17.11
C PRO A 585 -31.44 7.61 16.50
N ASP A 586 -31.46 6.57 17.34
CA ASP A 586 -31.62 5.17 16.91
C ASP A 586 -32.90 4.90 16.12
N HIS A 587 -34.03 5.48 16.54
CA HIS A 587 -35.32 5.37 15.82
C HIS A 587 -35.34 6.08 14.45
N ILE A 588 -34.34 6.93 14.18
CA ILE A 588 -34.12 7.55 12.86
C ILE A 588 -33.15 6.68 12.07
N LYS A 589 -31.93 6.43 12.59
CA LYS A 589 -30.84 5.76 11.86
C LYS A 589 -31.18 4.30 11.48
N SER A 590 -32.03 3.63 12.25
CA SER A 590 -32.49 2.26 11.99
C SER A 590 -33.61 2.16 10.96
N TYR A 591 -34.28 3.26 10.59
CA TYR A 591 -35.30 3.23 9.56
C TYR A 591 -34.69 2.81 8.23
N ASP A 592 -35.32 1.84 7.59
CA ASP A 592 -34.85 1.16 6.38
C ASP A 592 -35.71 1.47 5.16
N GLY A 593 -36.78 2.27 5.29
CA GLY A 593 -37.77 2.50 4.24
C GLY A 593 -39.00 1.58 4.28
N THR A 594 -39.05 0.56 5.15
CA THR A 594 -40.13 -0.45 5.15
C THR A 594 -41.09 -0.33 6.33
N SER A 595 -40.62 0.14 7.48
CA SER A 595 -41.38 0.07 8.74
C SER A 595 -42.37 1.22 8.93
N SER A 596 -43.58 0.90 9.41
CA SER A 596 -44.36 1.91 10.14
C SER A 596 -43.66 2.20 11.46
N LEU A 597 -43.39 3.47 11.72
CA LEU A 597 -42.75 3.92 12.95
C LEU A 597 -43.68 3.72 14.15
N THR A 598 -43.10 3.62 15.34
CA THR A 598 -43.82 3.58 16.62
C THR A 598 -44.69 4.82 16.81
N GLU A 599 -45.86 4.67 17.43
CA GLU A 599 -46.81 5.75 17.66
C GLU A 599 -46.15 7.00 18.24
N GLY A 600 -46.31 8.14 17.54
CA GLY A 600 -45.72 9.43 17.91
C GLY A 600 -44.49 9.86 17.10
N VAL A 601 -43.79 8.93 16.43
CA VAL A 601 -42.68 9.28 15.52
C VAL A 601 -43.16 9.21 14.06
N LYS A 602 -42.94 10.28 13.30
CA LYS A 602 -42.98 10.27 11.83
C LYS A 602 -41.62 10.68 11.29
N LEU A 603 -41.06 9.87 10.40
CA LEU A 603 -39.99 10.31 9.51
C LEU A 603 -40.60 10.89 8.24
N PRO A 604 -39.85 11.75 7.54
CA PRO A 604 -40.29 12.31 6.28
C PRO A 604 -40.55 11.19 5.26
N THR A 605 -41.77 11.16 4.70
CA THR A 605 -42.15 10.19 3.66
C THR A 605 -42.83 10.88 2.48
N GLY A 606 -42.34 10.64 1.26
CA GLY A 606 -43.01 11.12 0.04
C GLY A 606 -42.85 12.61 -0.26
N GLY A 607 -41.66 13.18 -0.01
CA GLY A 607 -41.34 14.58 -0.38
C GLY A 607 -41.05 15.50 0.81
N GLU A 608 -41.42 15.08 2.02
CA GLU A 608 -41.06 15.77 3.27
C GLU A 608 -39.53 15.69 3.53
N ILE A 609 -38.99 16.63 4.34
CA ILE A 609 -37.58 16.66 4.79
C ILE A 609 -37.56 16.93 6.30
N GLY A 610 -36.58 16.37 7.04
CA GLY A 610 -36.52 16.43 8.51
C GLY A 610 -35.19 16.88 9.11
N ASP A 611 -35.22 17.30 10.38
CA ASP A 611 -34.13 17.90 11.15
C ASP A 611 -32.78 17.18 10.99
N TRP A 612 -32.75 15.87 11.19
CA TRP A 612 -31.49 15.11 11.19
C TRP A 612 -30.90 14.92 9.79
N GLN A 613 -31.73 14.94 8.75
CA GLN A 613 -31.27 14.96 7.36
C GLN A 613 -30.62 16.31 7.03
N ILE A 614 -31.25 17.43 7.42
CA ILE A 614 -30.67 18.77 7.23
C ILE A 614 -29.41 18.97 8.07
N ARG A 615 -29.38 18.51 9.32
CA ARG A 615 -28.17 18.54 10.17
C ARG A 615 -27.04 17.71 9.62
N ARG A 616 -27.32 16.50 9.10
CA ARG A 616 -26.33 15.66 8.44
C ARG A 616 -25.77 16.35 7.19
N ALA A 617 -26.63 16.92 6.35
CA ALA A 617 -26.22 17.66 5.15
C ALA A 617 -25.39 18.92 5.48
N ALA A 618 -25.84 19.72 6.45
CA ALA A 618 -25.13 20.92 6.92
C ALA A 618 -23.76 20.57 7.52
N TRP A 619 -23.69 19.55 8.38
CA TRP A 619 -22.42 19.07 8.96
C TRP A 619 -21.47 18.63 7.86
N LEU A 620 -21.89 17.70 6.99
CA LEU A 620 -21.06 17.21 5.89
C LEU A 620 -20.56 18.38 5.00
N ALA A 621 -21.43 19.30 4.60
CA ALA A 621 -21.04 20.46 3.80
C ALA A 621 -20.00 21.36 4.51
N SER A 622 -20.17 21.61 5.82
CA SER A 622 -19.19 22.32 6.65
C SER A 622 -17.84 21.58 6.70
N ARG A 623 -17.86 20.25 6.90
CA ARG A 623 -16.65 19.40 6.92
C ARG A 623 -15.91 19.41 5.57
N PHE A 624 -16.62 19.33 4.45
CA PHE A 624 -16.02 19.42 3.10
C PHE A 624 -15.34 20.78 2.87
N MET A 625 -15.94 21.88 3.34
CA MET A 625 -15.29 23.21 3.30
C MET A 625 -14.08 23.31 4.22
N ASN A 626 -14.16 22.78 5.43
CA ASN A 626 -13.03 22.75 6.36
C ASN A 626 -11.85 21.93 5.81
N PHE A 627 -12.10 20.92 4.99
CA PHE A 627 -11.06 20.24 4.22
C PHE A 627 -10.51 21.14 3.10
N LYS A 628 -11.40 21.74 2.28
CA LYS A 628 -11.03 22.66 1.19
C LYS A 628 -10.19 23.86 1.63
N GLU A 629 -10.38 24.36 2.85
CA GLU A 629 -9.55 25.44 3.44
C GLU A 629 -8.17 24.98 3.91
N ARG A 630 -8.01 23.69 4.20
CA ARG A 630 -6.73 23.04 4.55
C ARG A 630 -5.94 22.65 3.31
N LEU A 631 -6.61 22.43 2.17
CA LEU A 631 -6.00 22.15 0.88
C LEU A 631 -5.37 23.40 0.27
N GLU A 632 -4.28 23.20 -0.47
CA GLU A 632 -3.83 24.18 -1.45
C GLU A 632 -4.68 24.17 -2.72
N ALA A 633 -4.70 25.31 -3.39
CA ALA A 633 -5.54 25.57 -4.55
C ALA A 633 -5.46 24.47 -5.62
N PHE A 634 -4.30 23.85 -5.87
CA PHE A 634 -4.18 22.83 -6.91
C PHE A 634 -4.76 21.45 -6.53
N VAL A 635 -4.89 21.08 -5.24
CA VAL A 635 -5.70 19.90 -4.85
C VAL A 635 -7.16 20.28 -5.00
N ALA A 636 -7.54 21.46 -4.48
CA ALA A 636 -8.91 21.94 -4.51
C ALA A 636 -9.45 22.00 -5.95
N ASN A 637 -8.66 22.50 -6.90
CA ASN A 637 -9.00 22.59 -8.33
C ASN A 637 -9.27 21.23 -9.02
N ARG A 638 -8.89 20.08 -8.42
CA ARG A 638 -9.17 18.74 -8.97
C ARG A 638 -10.38 18.04 -8.35
N LEU A 639 -11.04 18.66 -7.37
CA LEU A 639 -12.13 18.07 -6.60
C LEU A 639 -13.32 19.01 -6.44
N PHE A 640 -13.04 20.26 -6.09
CA PHE A 640 -14.02 21.30 -5.83
C PHE A 640 -14.08 22.28 -6.99
N ASN A 641 -15.24 22.93 -7.16
CA ASN A 641 -15.46 23.95 -8.19
C ASN A 641 -15.27 23.42 -9.63
N LEU A 642 -15.50 22.10 -9.81
CA LEU A 642 -15.15 21.35 -11.00
C LEU A 642 -16.37 20.60 -11.57
N THR A 643 -16.51 20.57 -12.89
CA THR A 643 -17.61 19.88 -13.60
C THR A 643 -17.13 19.44 -14.98
N ARG A 644 -17.61 18.29 -15.43
CA ARG A 644 -17.35 17.78 -16.78
C ARG A 644 -18.41 18.30 -17.75
N ILE A 645 -17.98 19.06 -18.74
CA ILE A 645 -18.86 19.63 -19.76
C ILE A 645 -18.95 18.65 -20.94
N PRO A 646 -20.15 18.18 -21.32
CA PRO A 646 -20.34 17.33 -22.48
C PRO A 646 -19.98 18.08 -23.77
N LYS A 647 -19.39 17.37 -24.72
CA LYS A 647 -19.09 17.89 -26.07
C LYS A 647 -19.33 16.81 -27.12
N PRO A 648 -19.57 17.18 -28.40
CA PRO A 648 -19.91 16.20 -29.44
C PRO A 648 -18.89 15.06 -29.61
N GLU A 649 -17.60 15.33 -29.47
CA GLU A 649 -16.54 14.33 -29.72
C GLU A 649 -15.60 14.12 -28.53
N CYS A 650 -15.19 15.19 -27.84
CA CYS A 650 -14.33 15.14 -26.66
C CYS A 650 -14.80 16.15 -25.61
N ASP A 651 -15.30 15.64 -24.48
CA ASP A 651 -15.70 16.41 -23.29
C ASP A 651 -14.52 17.25 -22.75
N ILE A 652 -14.80 18.18 -21.84
CA ILE A 652 -13.77 18.97 -21.14
C ILE A 652 -14.12 19.10 -19.64
N LEU A 653 -13.13 19.45 -18.81
CA LEU A 653 -13.39 19.92 -17.45
C LEU A 653 -13.49 21.46 -17.42
N THR A 654 -14.26 22.00 -16.47
CA THR A 654 -14.35 23.44 -16.24
C THR A 654 -13.00 24.05 -15.83
N ALA A 655 -12.77 25.30 -16.24
CA ALA A 655 -11.68 26.11 -15.69
C ALA A 655 -11.99 26.52 -14.23
N LYS A 656 -10.97 26.85 -13.44
CA LYS A 656 -11.16 27.38 -12.06
C LYS A 656 -11.99 28.67 -12.13
N PRO A 657 -13.09 28.80 -11.37
CA PRO A 657 -13.82 30.06 -11.27
C PRO A 657 -12.99 31.17 -10.60
N THR A 658 -13.44 32.41 -10.75
CA THR A 658 -12.91 33.52 -9.95
C THR A 658 -13.19 33.27 -8.47
N GLU A 659 -12.38 33.85 -7.58
CA GLU A 659 -12.48 33.55 -6.14
C GLU A 659 -13.73 34.12 -5.46
N LYS A 660 -14.51 34.97 -6.16
CA LYS A 660 -15.87 35.36 -5.74
C LYS A 660 -16.92 34.35 -6.22
N ASN A 661 -16.86 33.91 -7.48
CA ASN A 661 -17.87 33.02 -8.09
C ASN A 661 -17.74 31.55 -7.66
N GLY A 662 -16.70 31.14 -6.94
CA GLY A 662 -16.51 29.76 -6.46
C GLY A 662 -16.94 29.48 -5.02
N ARG A 663 -17.83 30.29 -4.43
CA ARG A 663 -18.09 30.36 -2.97
C ARG A 663 -19.38 29.68 -2.47
N HIS A 664 -20.09 28.99 -3.34
CA HIS A 664 -21.36 28.33 -3.05
C HIS A 664 -21.31 26.81 -3.28
N ILE A 665 -22.30 26.12 -2.74
CA ILE A 665 -22.61 24.71 -3.05
C ILE A 665 -23.85 24.65 -3.95
N HIS A 666 -23.96 23.60 -4.75
CA HIS A 666 -25.18 23.25 -5.48
C HIS A 666 -26.04 22.34 -4.57
N VAL A 667 -27.35 22.53 -4.58
CA VAL A 667 -28.29 21.72 -3.78
C VAL A 667 -29.44 21.25 -4.67
N MET A 668 -29.74 19.96 -4.62
CA MET A 668 -30.86 19.33 -5.32
C MET A 668 -31.85 18.75 -4.31
N LEU A 669 -33.13 19.05 -4.50
CA LEU A 669 -34.25 18.50 -3.71
C LEU A 669 -35.45 18.33 -4.63
N ASN A 670 -36.02 17.12 -4.74
CA ASN A 670 -37.11 16.81 -5.68
C ASN A 670 -36.83 17.21 -7.15
N ASN A 671 -35.55 17.24 -7.57
CA ASN A 671 -35.05 17.78 -8.84
C ASN A 671 -35.09 19.31 -8.99
N TRP A 672 -35.62 20.06 -8.02
CA TRP A 672 -35.39 21.51 -7.96
C TRP A 672 -33.91 21.78 -7.68
N CYS A 673 -33.34 22.74 -8.40
CA CYS A 673 -31.91 23.06 -8.34
C CYS A 673 -31.72 24.41 -7.64
N TYR A 674 -30.76 24.50 -6.71
CA TYR A 674 -30.46 25.68 -5.93
C TYR A 674 -28.96 25.88 -5.76
N THR A 675 -28.53 27.11 -5.51
CA THR A 675 -27.22 27.38 -4.89
C THR A 675 -27.40 27.90 -3.48
N ILE A 676 -26.60 27.39 -2.54
CA ILE A 676 -26.44 27.98 -1.20
C ILE A 676 -25.05 28.60 -1.11
N GLN A 677 -25.01 29.90 -0.81
CA GLN A 677 -23.76 30.62 -0.55
C GLN A 677 -23.15 30.09 0.75
N ALA A 678 -21.88 29.68 0.71
CA ALA A 678 -21.24 28.94 1.80
C ALA A 678 -20.03 29.69 2.40
N TYR A 679 -19.57 30.76 1.75
CA TYR A 679 -18.63 31.73 2.28
C TYR A 679 -19.23 33.15 2.29
N ASP A 680 -18.84 33.99 3.25
CA ASP A 680 -19.23 35.40 3.27
C ASP A 680 -18.45 36.27 2.24
N GLY A 681 -18.73 37.57 2.22
CA GLY A 681 -18.01 38.53 1.37
C GLY A 681 -16.50 38.60 1.66
N ALA A 682 -16.11 38.47 2.93
CA ALA A 682 -14.72 38.43 3.38
C ALA A 682 -13.99 37.11 3.02
N GLY A 683 -14.71 36.07 2.60
CA GLY A 683 -14.14 34.77 2.22
C GLY A 683 -13.97 33.81 3.39
N ARG A 684 -14.79 33.93 4.44
CA ARG A 684 -14.86 33.03 5.59
C ARG A 684 -16.05 32.06 5.42
N ASN A 685 -15.89 30.79 5.76
CA ASN A 685 -16.99 29.82 5.85
C ASN A 685 -18.09 30.37 6.80
N VAL A 686 -19.35 30.30 6.38
CA VAL A 686 -20.50 30.85 7.15
C VAL A 686 -20.85 30.05 8.41
N GLY A 687 -20.29 28.85 8.57
CA GLY A 687 -20.52 27.99 9.73
C GLY A 687 -21.76 27.12 9.63
N VAL A 688 -21.78 26.01 10.38
CA VAL A 688 -22.75 24.92 10.16
C VAL A 688 -24.21 25.34 10.41
N LYS A 689 -24.47 26.20 11.39
CA LYS A 689 -25.84 26.69 11.67
C LYS A 689 -26.41 27.53 10.53
N GLU A 690 -25.59 28.35 9.89
CA GLU A 690 -26.05 29.18 8.77
C GLU A 690 -26.32 28.32 7.51
N LEU A 691 -25.59 27.21 7.35
CA LEU A 691 -25.92 26.18 6.35
C LEU A 691 -27.23 25.45 6.72
N GLU A 692 -27.45 25.07 7.97
CA GLU A 692 -28.72 24.46 8.45
C GLU A 692 -29.90 25.39 8.14
N HIS A 693 -29.78 26.68 8.44
CA HIS A 693 -30.80 27.68 8.16
C HIS A 693 -31.09 27.82 6.66
N ARG A 694 -30.06 27.99 5.82
CA ARG A 694 -30.23 28.16 4.36
C ARG A 694 -30.78 26.90 3.68
N LEU A 695 -30.40 25.72 4.14
CA LEU A 695 -30.98 24.46 3.70
C LEU A 695 -32.48 24.39 4.06
N TRP A 696 -32.87 24.84 5.27
CA TRP A 696 -34.28 24.94 5.65
C TRP A 696 -35.08 25.97 4.84
N GLU A 697 -34.51 27.12 4.46
CA GLU A 697 -35.21 28.05 3.56
C GLU A 697 -35.41 27.47 2.15
N VAL A 698 -34.42 26.72 1.63
CA VAL A 698 -34.57 25.96 0.37
C VAL A 698 -35.68 24.90 0.46
N VAL A 699 -35.76 24.16 1.58
CA VAL A 699 -36.86 23.19 1.81
C VAL A 699 -38.21 23.89 1.82
N LYS A 700 -38.35 25.02 2.51
CA LYS A 700 -39.61 25.81 2.54
C LYS A 700 -39.99 26.32 1.16
N ASP A 701 -39.03 26.75 0.34
CA ASP A 701 -39.29 27.22 -1.01
C ASP A 701 -39.78 26.08 -1.93
N VAL A 702 -39.18 24.89 -1.84
CA VAL A 702 -39.66 23.68 -2.54
C VAL A 702 -41.07 23.31 -2.08
N GLN A 703 -41.31 23.20 -0.77
CA GLN A 703 -42.62 22.86 -0.20
C GLN A 703 -43.71 23.86 -0.64
N ARG A 704 -43.39 25.16 -0.69
CA ARG A 704 -44.29 26.19 -1.22
C ARG A 704 -44.62 25.95 -2.69
N ARG A 705 -43.62 25.77 -3.56
CA ARG A 705 -43.83 25.54 -5.01
C ARG A 705 -44.66 24.29 -5.27
N GLU A 706 -44.39 23.22 -4.54
CA GLU A 706 -45.11 21.94 -4.67
C GLU A 706 -46.54 22.02 -4.12
N ALA A 707 -46.81 22.85 -3.11
CA ALA A 707 -48.15 23.15 -2.61
C ALA A 707 -48.95 24.06 -3.56
N GLU A 708 -48.34 25.12 -4.09
CA GLU A 708 -48.91 25.98 -5.14
C GLU A 708 -49.26 25.16 -6.40
N GLY A 709 -48.42 24.16 -6.72
CA GLY A 709 -48.61 23.19 -7.79
C GLY A 709 -49.61 22.05 -7.53
N GLN A 710 -50.54 22.11 -6.56
CA GLN A 710 -51.50 21.00 -6.32
C GLN A 710 -52.81 21.07 -7.14
N LEU A 711 -52.95 22.01 -8.08
CA LEU A 711 -54.11 22.05 -8.99
C LEU A 711 -54.09 20.90 -10.01
N LYS A 712 -55.28 20.47 -10.48
CA LYS A 712 -55.53 19.09 -10.96
C LYS A 712 -54.84 18.62 -12.25
N ASP A 713 -54.20 19.49 -13.03
CA ASP A 713 -53.68 19.16 -14.38
C ASP A 713 -52.15 19.04 -14.39
N VAL A 714 -51.60 17.85 -14.69
CA VAL A 714 -50.15 17.60 -14.67
C VAL A 714 -49.41 18.32 -15.82
N GLN A 715 -49.95 18.28 -17.03
CA GLN A 715 -49.25 18.83 -18.21
C GLN A 715 -49.25 20.36 -18.17
N LYS A 716 -50.36 20.96 -17.76
CA LYS A 716 -50.47 22.41 -17.60
C LYS A 716 -49.49 22.94 -16.53
N ARG A 717 -49.31 22.23 -15.41
CA ARG A 717 -48.36 22.62 -14.34
C ARG A 717 -46.91 22.66 -14.79
N GLU A 718 -46.49 21.72 -15.65
CA GLU A 718 -45.13 21.77 -16.20
C GLU A 718 -44.96 22.96 -17.15
N ALA A 719 -45.94 23.24 -18.02
CA ALA A 719 -45.91 24.41 -18.89
C ALA A 719 -45.92 25.75 -18.12
N GLU A 720 -46.61 25.82 -16.98
CA GLU A 720 -46.69 27.02 -16.12
C GLU A 720 -45.58 27.09 -15.04
N GLY A 721 -44.58 26.20 -15.06
CA GLY A 721 -43.44 26.23 -14.13
C GLY A 721 -43.73 25.80 -12.69
N GLN A 722 -44.89 25.19 -12.44
CA GLN A 722 -45.39 24.75 -11.12
C GLN A 722 -44.89 23.34 -10.71
N ARG A 723 -43.90 22.80 -11.43
CA ARG A 723 -43.20 21.55 -11.14
C ARG A 723 -41.74 21.67 -11.57
N ALA A 724 -40.81 21.04 -10.85
CA ALA A 724 -39.41 21.01 -11.22
C ALA A 724 -39.20 20.49 -12.65
N LYS A 725 -38.64 21.33 -13.54
CA LYS A 725 -38.12 20.89 -14.84
C LYS A 725 -36.91 20.00 -14.57
N ARG A 726 -37.01 18.71 -14.89
CA ARG A 726 -36.05 17.65 -14.51
C ARG A 726 -34.70 17.69 -15.26
N VAL A 727 -34.18 18.87 -15.62
CA VAL A 727 -33.01 19.07 -16.49
C VAL A 727 -31.78 18.25 -16.06
N GLY A 728 -31.57 18.04 -14.76
CA GLY A 728 -30.48 17.21 -14.24
C GLY A 728 -30.44 15.77 -14.80
N ILE A 729 -31.58 15.19 -15.18
CA ILE A 729 -31.63 13.84 -15.77
C ILE A 729 -30.84 13.75 -17.08
N LEU A 730 -30.73 14.85 -17.83
CA LEU A 730 -30.00 14.89 -19.10
C LEU A 730 -28.48 14.63 -18.89
N THR A 731 -27.95 14.87 -17.69
CA THR A 731 -26.54 14.54 -17.35
C THR A 731 -26.27 13.04 -17.27
N SER A 732 -27.32 12.22 -17.13
CA SER A 732 -27.25 10.76 -17.08
C SER A 732 -27.21 10.09 -18.46
N ASP A 733 -27.27 10.86 -19.54
CA ASP A 733 -27.43 10.34 -20.90
C ASP A 733 -26.08 10.09 -21.62
N GLU A 734 -26.16 9.50 -22.81
CA GLU A 734 -25.04 9.37 -23.76
C GLU A 734 -24.40 10.75 -24.04
N ARG A 735 -23.07 10.82 -24.06
CA ARG A 735 -22.34 12.10 -23.96
C ARG A 735 -22.57 13.02 -25.16
N THR A 736 -22.71 12.46 -26.35
CA THR A 736 -22.99 13.18 -27.60
C THR A 736 -24.40 13.76 -27.61
N GLN A 737 -25.40 13.01 -27.12
CA GLN A 737 -26.78 13.45 -27.00
C GLN A 737 -26.93 14.51 -25.90
N TRP A 738 -26.29 14.32 -24.74
CA TRP A 738 -26.24 15.34 -23.69
C TRP A 738 -25.56 16.63 -24.19
N ALA A 739 -24.48 16.54 -24.98
CA ALA A 739 -23.85 17.71 -25.59
C ALA A 739 -24.83 18.54 -26.43
N LYS A 740 -25.60 17.89 -27.33
CA LYS A 740 -26.63 18.55 -28.15
C LYS A 740 -27.72 19.19 -27.29
N ASN A 741 -28.16 18.50 -26.24
CA ASN A 741 -29.23 18.97 -25.36
C ASN A 741 -28.78 20.13 -24.46
N ARG A 742 -27.54 20.11 -23.95
CA ARG A 742 -26.92 21.24 -23.24
C ARG A 742 -26.72 22.45 -24.14
N GLU A 743 -26.21 22.25 -25.36
CA GLU A 743 -26.02 23.35 -26.31
C GLU A 743 -27.36 23.97 -26.75
N HIS A 744 -28.40 23.15 -26.96
CA HIS A 744 -29.76 23.64 -27.21
C HIS A 744 -30.33 24.42 -26.02
N LEU A 745 -30.27 23.88 -24.80
CA LEU A 745 -30.69 24.58 -23.58
C LEU A 745 -30.02 25.96 -23.41
N LEU A 746 -28.72 26.05 -23.72
CA LEU A 746 -27.97 27.31 -23.69
C LEU A 746 -28.44 28.33 -24.74
N THR A 747 -29.14 27.91 -25.81
CA THR A 747 -29.73 28.85 -26.78
C THR A 747 -31.11 29.37 -26.38
N LEU A 748 -31.83 28.68 -25.48
CA LEU A 748 -33.21 29.04 -25.15
C LEU A 748 -33.31 30.32 -24.31
N SER A 749 -32.49 30.48 -23.27
CA SER A 749 -32.48 31.73 -22.48
C SER A 749 -31.19 31.97 -21.68
N ASP A 750 -30.99 33.21 -21.26
CA ASP A 750 -29.87 33.59 -20.38
C ASP A 750 -30.06 33.13 -18.93
N GLN A 751 -31.30 32.81 -18.50
CA GLN A 751 -31.54 32.14 -17.23
C GLN A 751 -30.95 30.72 -17.24
N ASN A 752 -31.07 29.97 -18.35
CA ASN A 752 -30.39 28.68 -18.48
C ASN A 752 -28.88 28.83 -18.41
N ARG A 753 -28.29 29.86 -19.06
CA ARG A 753 -26.85 30.14 -18.97
C ARG A 753 -26.42 30.41 -17.52
N SER A 754 -27.18 31.23 -16.78
CA SER A 754 -26.92 31.52 -15.36
C SER A 754 -27.08 30.29 -14.47
N SER A 755 -28.03 29.40 -14.78
CA SER A 755 -28.20 28.13 -14.05
C SER A 755 -27.05 27.16 -14.30
N PHE A 756 -26.56 27.06 -15.54
CA PHE A 756 -25.35 26.28 -15.84
C PHE A 756 -24.10 26.84 -15.16
N ASP A 757 -23.81 28.14 -15.28
CA ASP A 757 -22.65 28.78 -14.62
C ASP A 757 -22.69 28.57 -13.10
N ALA A 758 -23.87 28.73 -12.48
CA ALA A 758 -24.06 28.49 -11.06
C ALA A 758 -23.77 27.04 -10.64
N ILE A 759 -24.20 26.03 -11.41
CA ILE A 759 -23.91 24.62 -11.12
C ILE A 759 -22.44 24.29 -11.38
N GLU A 760 -21.89 24.73 -12.51
CA GLU A 760 -20.54 24.44 -12.97
C GLU A 760 -19.48 25.01 -12.01
N THR A 761 -19.68 26.25 -11.55
CA THR A 761 -18.78 26.94 -10.59
C THR A 761 -18.95 26.50 -9.12
N ALA A 762 -20.06 25.86 -8.74
CA ALA A 762 -20.31 25.41 -7.36
C ALA A 762 -19.24 24.43 -6.87
N MET A 763 -18.94 24.45 -5.56
CA MET A 763 -17.89 23.61 -4.98
C MET A 763 -18.17 22.11 -5.13
N PHE A 764 -19.37 21.67 -4.78
CA PHE A 764 -19.88 20.30 -4.87
C PHE A 764 -21.42 20.35 -4.87
N THR A 765 -22.08 19.22 -5.15
CA THR A 765 -23.55 19.08 -5.01
C THR A 765 -23.90 18.40 -3.68
N ILE A 766 -24.94 18.88 -3.00
CA ILE A 766 -25.71 18.11 -2.01
C ILE A 766 -27.03 17.67 -2.67
N SER A 767 -27.34 16.38 -2.65
CA SER A 767 -28.65 15.84 -3.02
C SER A 767 -29.41 15.45 -1.76
N LEU A 768 -30.48 16.19 -1.45
CA LEU A 768 -31.42 15.84 -0.39
C LEU A 768 -32.49 14.91 -0.97
N ASP A 769 -32.46 13.65 -0.57
CA ASP A 769 -33.42 12.62 -1.00
C ASP A 769 -34.52 12.48 0.07
N PRO A 770 -35.78 12.91 -0.17
CA PRO A 770 -36.87 12.88 0.83
C PRO A 770 -37.48 11.48 1.03
N TYR A 771 -36.61 10.48 1.06
CA TYR A 771 -36.89 9.07 1.24
C TYR A 771 -35.65 8.38 1.84
N THR A 772 -35.85 7.17 2.36
CA THR A 772 -34.78 6.19 2.59
C THR A 772 -35.06 5.06 1.62
N LEU A 773 -34.09 4.64 0.79
CA LEU A 773 -34.38 3.61 -0.22
C LEU A 773 -34.55 2.24 0.47
N PRO A 774 -35.66 1.50 0.23
CA PRO A 774 -35.87 0.24 0.89
C PRO A 774 -34.99 -0.90 0.33
N PRO A 775 -34.72 -1.92 1.18
CA PRO A 775 -34.43 -3.28 0.73
C PRO A 775 -35.33 -3.69 -0.45
N SER A 776 -34.72 -4.20 -1.53
CA SER A 776 -35.48 -4.66 -2.70
C SER A 776 -36.25 -5.93 -2.36
N THR A 777 -37.54 -6.02 -2.72
CA THR A 777 -38.32 -7.24 -2.51
C THR A 777 -37.73 -8.45 -3.23
N ASN A 778 -37.03 -8.25 -4.35
CA ASN A 778 -36.32 -9.33 -5.06
C ASN A 778 -35.14 -9.90 -4.25
N SER A 779 -34.58 -9.16 -3.27
CA SER A 779 -33.55 -9.70 -2.38
C SER A 779 -34.08 -10.81 -1.45
N SER A 780 -35.38 -11.07 -1.42
CA SER A 780 -35.99 -12.20 -0.69
C SER A 780 -35.81 -13.57 -1.38
N GLN A 781 -35.62 -13.63 -2.71
CA GLN A 781 -35.58 -14.90 -3.46
C GLN A 781 -34.22 -15.62 -3.40
N GLY A 782 -33.66 -15.81 -2.20
CA GLY A 782 -32.51 -16.71 -2.01
C GLY A 782 -31.89 -16.60 -0.62
N SER A 783 -31.62 -17.75 0.00
CA SER A 783 -31.10 -17.89 1.38
C SER A 783 -29.58 -17.71 1.47
N GLY A 784 -29.06 -16.58 0.98
CA GLY A 784 -27.63 -16.28 0.96
C GLY A 784 -27.09 -15.75 2.29
N GLN A 785 -26.09 -16.43 2.87
CA GLN A 785 -25.43 -16.06 4.14
C GLN A 785 -24.83 -14.65 4.17
N PHE A 786 -24.56 -14.04 3.00
CA PHE A 786 -23.89 -12.74 2.83
C PHE A 786 -24.75 -11.69 2.11
N LYS A 787 -26.06 -11.69 2.37
CA LYS A 787 -26.96 -10.62 1.92
C LYS A 787 -26.88 -9.43 2.88
N GLN A 788 -26.70 -8.23 2.31
CA GLN A 788 -26.60 -6.97 3.05
C GLN A 788 -27.68 -6.00 2.54
N PRO A 789 -28.97 -6.37 2.60
CA PRO A 789 -30.03 -5.76 1.79
C PRO A 789 -30.24 -4.25 2.05
N VAL A 790 -29.83 -3.79 3.24
CA VAL A 790 -29.79 -2.37 3.63
C VAL A 790 -28.61 -1.63 2.96
N LEU A 791 -27.40 -2.21 2.96
CA LEU A 791 -26.25 -1.63 2.25
C LEU A 791 -26.48 -1.67 0.74
N ASP A 792 -27.07 -2.75 0.22
CA ASP A 792 -27.42 -2.90 -1.19
C ASP A 792 -28.41 -1.80 -1.64
N ALA A 793 -29.31 -1.36 -0.75
CA ALA A 793 -30.19 -0.20 -1.00
C ALA A 793 -29.42 1.13 -0.96
N GLN A 794 -28.52 1.32 0.02
CA GLN A 794 -27.65 2.49 0.08
C GLN A 794 -26.72 2.60 -1.14
N VAL A 795 -26.25 1.48 -1.70
CA VAL A 795 -25.49 1.43 -2.96
C VAL A 795 -26.33 1.99 -4.10
N ARG A 796 -27.52 1.42 -4.37
CA ARG A 796 -28.41 1.87 -5.45
C ARG A 796 -28.71 3.37 -5.36
N ASN A 797 -29.05 3.86 -4.15
CA ASN A 797 -29.32 5.28 -3.97
C ASN A 797 -28.07 6.16 -4.13
N THR A 798 -26.92 5.76 -3.59
CA THR A 798 -25.68 6.56 -3.70
C THR A 798 -25.17 6.61 -5.15
N SER A 799 -25.15 5.49 -5.87
CA SER A 799 -24.64 5.43 -7.24
C SER A 799 -25.52 6.19 -8.24
N SER A 800 -26.85 6.14 -8.06
CA SER A 800 -27.80 6.54 -9.11
C SER A 800 -29.05 7.33 -8.66
N GLY A 801 -29.41 7.33 -7.38
CA GLY A 801 -30.72 7.81 -6.94
C GLY A 801 -31.87 6.90 -7.42
N ILE A 802 -33.10 7.42 -7.47
CA ILE A 802 -34.21 6.71 -8.14
C ILE A 802 -34.21 7.09 -9.63
N ASN A 803 -33.97 6.12 -10.52
CA ASN A 803 -33.98 6.29 -11.98
C ASN A 803 -33.03 7.39 -12.51
N GLY A 804 -31.95 7.73 -11.82
CA GLY A 804 -31.08 8.86 -12.20
C GLY A 804 -31.56 10.24 -11.74
N LEU A 805 -32.73 10.34 -11.09
CA LEU A 805 -33.31 11.60 -10.63
C LEU A 805 -32.57 12.16 -9.39
N ASN A 806 -32.71 13.47 -9.16
CA ASN A 806 -32.11 14.21 -8.05
C ASN A 806 -30.55 14.12 -7.99
N ARG A 807 -29.90 14.01 -9.16
CA ARG A 807 -28.43 13.92 -9.34
C ARG A 807 -27.94 14.84 -10.47
N TRP A 808 -26.64 15.13 -10.48
CA TRP A 808 -25.94 15.83 -11.56
C TRP A 808 -24.61 15.13 -11.85
N PHE A 809 -24.63 14.15 -12.75
CA PHE A 809 -23.54 13.15 -12.92
C PHE A 809 -22.23 13.71 -13.47
N ASP A 810 -22.29 14.91 -14.06
CA ASP A 810 -21.13 15.69 -14.51
C ASP A 810 -20.34 16.35 -13.36
N LYS A 811 -20.90 16.43 -12.14
CA LYS A 811 -20.23 17.09 -11.02
C LYS A 811 -19.10 16.20 -10.50
N SER A 812 -17.95 16.79 -10.22
CA SER A 812 -16.81 16.09 -9.61
C SER A 812 -17.17 15.35 -8.32
N LEU A 813 -17.99 15.96 -7.47
CA LEU A 813 -18.47 15.42 -6.19
C LEU A 813 -19.95 15.76 -5.99
N THR A 814 -20.78 14.73 -5.74
CA THR A 814 -22.19 14.85 -5.34
C THR A 814 -22.44 13.99 -4.11
N VAL A 815 -22.88 14.59 -3.00
CA VAL A 815 -23.15 13.91 -1.73
C VAL A 815 -24.66 13.75 -1.56
N SER A 816 -25.16 12.51 -1.53
CA SER A 816 -26.56 12.20 -1.28
C SER A 816 -26.81 12.00 0.22
N VAL A 817 -27.94 12.53 0.72
CA VAL A 817 -28.38 12.35 2.12
C VAL A 817 -29.86 11.97 2.15
N GLU A 818 -30.16 10.77 2.68
CA GLU A 818 -31.51 10.18 2.78
C GLU A 818 -32.26 10.65 4.05
N SER A 819 -33.57 10.38 4.13
CA SER A 819 -34.42 10.89 5.22
C SER A 819 -34.11 10.30 6.61
N ASN A 820 -33.41 9.17 6.68
CA ASN A 820 -32.85 8.61 7.92
C ASN A 820 -31.42 9.11 8.26
N GLY A 821 -30.85 10.00 7.43
CA GLY A 821 -29.47 10.48 7.59
C GLY A 821 -28.38 9.50 7.13
N ARG A 822 -28.71 8.41 6.41
CA ARG A 822 -27.73 7.71 5.56
C ARG A 822 -27.16 8.72 4.57
N ALA A 823 -25.87 8.57 4.30
CA ALA A 823 -25.16 9.41 3.36
C ALA A 823 -24.20 8.60 2.50
N GLY A 824 -23.86 9.16 1.36
CA GLY A 824 -22.85 8.63 0.45
C GLY A 824 -22.43 9.71 -0.52
N MET A 825 -21.43 9.42 -1.35
CA MET A 825 -20.98 10.32 -2.39
C MET A 825 -20.72 9.55 -3.67
N ASN A 826 -21.21 10.06 -4.80
CA ASN A 826 -20.76 9.68 -6.12
C ASN A 826 -20.01 10.86 -6.77
N GLY A 827 -19.22 10.58 -7.81
CA GLY A 827 -18.42 11.61 -8.45
C GLY A 827 -17.92 11.24 -9.85
N GLU A 828 -17.54 12.24 -10.62
CA GLU A 828 -16.96 12.06 -11.96
C GLU A 828 -15.50 11.61 -11.86
N HIS A 829 -15.07 10.73 -12.76
CA HIS A 829 -13.79 10.00 -12.60
C HIS A 829 -12.62 10.63 -13.37
N SER A 830 -12.88 11.45 -14.39
CA SER A 830 -11.81 12.11 -15.14
C SER A 830 -10.84 13.00 -14.32
N PRO A 831 -11.20 13.63 -13.17
CA PRO A 831 -10.27 14.48 -12.42
C PRO A 831 -9.24 13.71 -11.57
N CYS A 832 -9.65 12.58 -10.99
CA CYS A 832 -8.89 11.86 -9.95
C CYS A 832 -9.31 10.39 -9.79
N GLU A 833 -8.40 9.59 -9.22
CA GLU A 833 -8.67 8.21 -8.77
C GLU A 833 -9.36 8.19 -7.41
N ALA A 834 -10.11 7.12 -7.09
CA ALA A 834 -10.92 6.96 -5.88
C ALA A 834 -10.17 7.15 -4.54
N LEU A 835 -8.85 6.97 -4.52
CA LEU A 835 -7.99 7.22 -3.35
C LEU A 835 -7.99 8.71 -2.92
N ILE A 836 -8.29 9.65 -3.82
CA ILE A 836 -8.38 11.07 -3.46
C ILE A 836 -9.69 11.41 -2.74
N PRO A 837 -10.90 11.11 -3.27
CA PRO A 837 -12.15 11.33 -2.55
C PRO A 837 -12.26 10.48 -1.28
N SER A 838 -11.63 9.31 -1.18
CA SER A 838 -11.61 8.57 0.08
C SER A 838 -10.86 9.33 1.18
N ILE A 839 -9.68 9.91 0.91
CA ILE A 839 -8.96 10.76 1.86
C ILE A 839 -9.81 11.98 2.30
N VAL A 840 -10.58 12.58 1.37
CA VAL A 840 -11.49 13.68 1.72
C VAL A 840 -12.59 13.21 2.67
N VAL A 841 -13.24 12.10 2.35
CA VAL A 841 -14.36 11.55 3.12
C VAL A 841 -13.92 11.06 4.50
N ASP A 842 -12.73 10.45 4.61
CA ASP A 842 -12.20 10.00 5.90
C ASP A 842 -12.03 11.18 6.87
N TYR A 843 -11.47 12.31 6.40
CA TYR A 843 -11.44 13.56 7.19
C TYR A 843 -12.84 14.11 7.48
N VAL A 844 -13.75 14.07 6.50
CA VAL A 844 -15.12 14.59 6.66
C VAL A 844 -15.86 13.83 7.76
N LEU A 845 -15.72 12.50 7.79
CA LEU A 845 -16.35 11.58 8.76
C LEU A 845 -15.54 11.39 10.05
N ALA A 846 -14.37 12.02 10.18
CA ALA A 846 -13.50 11.85 11.35
C ALA A 846 -14.10 12.35 12.67
N GLU A 847 -15.07 13.26 12.61
CA GLU A 847 -15.78 13.82 13.76
C GLU A 847 -17.31 13.71 13.54
N PRO A 848 -18.08 13.18 14.50
CA PRO A 848 -19.54 13.08 14.41
C PRO A 848 -20.20 14.47 14.49
N ILE A 849 -21.51 14.54 14.26
CA ILE A 849 -22.26 15.81 14.35
C ILE A 849 -22.11 16.40 15.76
N ASP A 850 -21.46 17.57 15.88
CA ASP A 850 -21.49 18.39 17.10
C ASP A 850 -22.79 19.20 17.17
N ILE A 851 -23.63 18.91 18.18
CA ILE A 851 -24.90 19.61 18.42
C ILE A 851 -24.70 21.01 19.01
N ALA A 852 -23.57 21.30 19.66
CA ALA A 852 -23.27 22.64 20.18
C ALA A 852 -23.10 23.64 19.02
N ALA A 853 -22.44 23.24 17.92
CA ALA A 853 -22.27 24.07 16.72
C ALA A 853 -23.59 24.49 16.01
N PHE A 854 -24.73 23.87 16.33
CA PHE A 854 -26.06 24.31 15.87
C PHE A 854 -26.80 25.20 16.88
N SER A 855 -26.24 25.44 18.07
CA SER A 855 -26.94 26.09 19.18
C SER A 855 -26.75 27.61 19.23
N ASP A 856 -25.61 28.14 18.78
CA ASP A 856 -25.27 29.57 18.80
C ASP A 856 -26.28 30.48 18.05
N ALA A 857 -26.22 31.80 18.24
CA ALA A 857 -27.02 32.74 17.44
C ALA A 857 -26.52 32.80 15.97
N PRO A 858 -27.40 32.86 14.95
CA PRO A 858 -26.98 33.05 13.56
C PRO A 858 -26.14 34.32 13.40
N GLN A 859 -24.97 34.21 12.77
CA GLN A 859 -24.08 35.35 12.58
C GLN A 859 -24.63 36.29 11.49
N LYS A 860 -25.02 37.50 11.88
CA LYS A 860 -25.36 38.56 10.91
C LYS A 860 -24.12 38.89 10.08
N LEU A 861 -24.20 38.71 8.77
CA LEU A 861 -23.09 39.06 7.86
C LEU A 861 -22.85 40.57 7.90
N GLY A 862 -21.65 40.98 8.34
CA GLY A 862 -21.15 42.33 8.14
C GLY A 862 -20.53 42.47 6.76
N GLY A 863 -21.09 43.34 5.92
CA GLY A 863 -20.51 43.74 4.63
C GLY A 863 -20.57 42.66 3.53
N VAL A 864 -21.76 42.45 2.95
CA VAL A 864 -21.89 41.66 1.71
C VAL A 864 -21.63 42.57 0.50
N GLU A 865 -20.38 42.64 0.04
CA GLU A 865 -20.05 43.15 -1.30
C GLU A 865 -19.97 41.99 -2.32
N TYR A 866 -21.15 41.53 -2.75
CA TYR A 866 -21.31 40.60 -3.86
C TYR A 866 -22.00 41.29 -5.06
N VAL A 867 -22.09 40.59 -6.20
CA VAL A 867 -22.35 41.19 -7.52
C VAL A 867 -23.11 40.22 -8.42
N GLY A 868 -24.43 40.14 -8.23
CA GLY A 868 -25.33 39.30 -9.02
C GLY A 868 -26.81 39.51 -8.65
N PRO A 869 -27.77 39.20 -9.55
CA PRO A 869 -29.20 39.36 -9.20
C PRO A 869 -29.71 38.28 -8.23
N GLY A 870 -30.19 38.70 -7.05
CA GLY A 870 -31.01 37.90 -6.12
C GLY A 870 -30.36 37.54 -4.77
N GLU A 871 -29.72 38.48 -4.06
CA GLU A 871 -28.68 38.16 -3.07
C GLU A 871 -29.08 38.12 -1.57
N ASP A 872 -30.21 38.72 -1.16
CA ASP A 872 -30.49 39.05 0.25
C ASP A 872 -30.51 37.86 1.25
N GLN A 873 -30.77 36.62 0.79
CA GLN A 873 -31.05 35.47 1.67
C GLN A 873 -29.93 34.40 1.68
N GLY A 874 -28.84 34.60 0.94
CA GLY A 874 -27.73 33.62 0.90
C GLY A 874 -28.04 32.29 0.20
N TRP A 875 -29.20 32.16 -0.45
CA TRP A 875 -29.56 31.05 -1.33
C TRP A 875 -30.28 31.57 -2.59
N LYS A 876 -30.26 30.80 -3.67
CA LYS A 876 -30.90 31.16 -4.95
C LYS A 876 -31.44 29.93 -5.68
N HIS A 877 -32.67 30.02 -6.18
CA HIS A 877 -33.28 29.02 -7.05
C HIS A 877 -32.72 29.13 -8.48
N LEU A 878 -32.42 28.00 -9.10
CA LEU A 878 -31.93 27.89 -10.48
C LEU A 878 -33.07 27.48 -11.41
N GLY A 879 -33.69 28.47 -12.06
CA GLY A 879 -34.76 28.25 -13.02
C GLY A 879 -34.27 27.62 -14.34
N TRP A 880 -35.16 26.94 -15.03
CA TRP A 880 -34.92 26.33 -16.33
C TRP A 880 -36.06 26.64 -17.30
N GLU A 881 -35.71 27.23 -18.44
CA GLU A 881 -36.60 27.38 -19.60
C GLU A 881 -36.35 26.23 -20.57
N VAL A 882 -37.42 25.53 -20.96
CA VAL A 882 -37.36 24.36 -21.85
C VAL A 882 -38.42 24.50 -22.93
N ASP A 883 -38.11 23.98 -24.12
CA ASP A 883 -39.07 23.82 -25.21
C ASP A 883 -39.56 22.37 -25.29
N SER A 884 -40.57 22.12 -26.14
CA SER A 884 -41.15 20.79 -26.34
C SER A 884 -40.13 19.72 -26.77
N LYS A 885 -39.01 20.11 -27.39
CA LYS A 885 -37.89 19.22 -27.70
C LYS A 885 -37.18 18.77 -26.43
N ILE A 886 -36.74 19.70 -25.58
CA ILE A 886 -36.07 19.35 -24.32
C ILE A 886 -37.03 18.64 -23.35
N GLU A 887 -38.31 18.96 -23.34
CA GLU A 887 -39.31 18.23 -22.55
C GLU A 887 -39.45 16.77 -22.98
N GLU A 888 -39.34 16.45 -24.28
CA GLU A 888 -39.32 15.06 -24.74
C GLU A 888 -37.97 14.39 -24.43
N GLU A 889 -36.84 15.05 -24.70
CA GLU A 889 -35.51 14.55 -24.36
C GLU A 889 -35.35 14.23 -22.87
N ILE A 890 -35.98 15.01 -21.96
CA ILE A 890 -36.04 14.73 -20.52
C ILE A 890 -36.72 13.38 -20.23
N LYS A 891 -37.87 13.08 -20.86
CA LYS A 891 -38.58 11.80 -20.68
C LYS A 891 -37.77 10.63 -21.25
N GLN A 892 -37.15 10.85 -22.41
CA GLN A 892 -36.36 9.84 -23.11
C GLN A 892 -35.06 9.53 -22.36
N ALA A 893 -34.41 10.53 -21.76
CA ALA A 893 -33.28 10.36 -20.86
C ALA A 893 -33.69 9.67 -19.54
N GLU A 894 -34.83 10.03 -18.93
CA GLU A 894 -35.34 9.33 -17.73
C GLU A 894 -35.63 7.84 -18.01
N ALA A 895 -36.15 7.52 -19.20
CA ALA A 895 -36.34 6.13 -19.63
C ALA A 895 -35.02 5.37 -19.83
N ARG A 896 -34.00 6.00 -20.42
CA ARG A 896 -32.65 5.41 -20.57
C ARG A 896 -31.94 5.24 -19.22
N ALA A 897 -31.99 6.25 -18.36
CA ALA A 897 -31.41 6.22 -17.01
C ALA A 897 -32.05 5.12 -16.16
N LYS A 898 -33.39 5.01 -16.19
CA LYS A 898 -34.14 3.93 -15.55
C LYS A 898 -33.65 2.54 -16.01
N ALA A 899 -33.46 2.33 -17.32
CA ALA A 899 -32.96 1.06 -17.83
C ALA A 899 -31.54 0.72 -17.35
N ILE A 900 -30.63 1.70 -17.28
CA ILE A 900 -29.26 1.51 -16.75
C ILE A 900 -29.29 1.18 -15.25
N VAL A 901 -30.20 1.79 -14.49
CA VAL A 901 -30.35 1.54 -13.04
C VAL A 901 -31.00 0.18 -12.77
N GLU A 902 -31.99 -0.23 -13.56
CA GLU A 902 -32.64 -1.54 -13.44
C GLU A 902 -31.78 -2.72 -13.90
N ASP A 903 -30.73 -2.46 -14.70
CA ASP A 903 -29.76 -3.46 -15.14
C ASP A 903 -28.59 -3.65 -14.15
N SER A 904 -28.43 -2.79 -13.14
CA SER A 904 -27.25 -2.77 -12.26
C SER A 904 -27.37 -3.70 -11.04
N ASP A 905 -26.71 -4.86 -11.08
CA ASP A 905 -26.62 -5.82 -9.96
C ASP A 905 -25.51 -5.39 -8.97
N ALA A 906 -25.70 -4.25 -8.30
CA ALA A 906 -24.73 -3.67 -7.39
C ALA A 906 -24.96 -4.07 -5.92
N SER A 907 -23.93 -4.60 -5.24
CA SER A 907 -24.03 -5.09 -3.87
C SER A 907 -22.72 -4.94 -3.08
N GLN A 908 -22.79 -5.05 -1.74
CA GLN A 908 -21.61 -5.16 -0.87
C GLN A 908 -21.42 -6.59 -0.32
N LEU A 909 -20.16 -6.97 -0.11
CA LEU A 909 -19.73 -8.14 0.66
C LEU A 909 -18.84 -7.66 1.81
N TRP A 910 -19.21 -8.01 3.04
CA TRP A 910 -18.36 -7.84 4.22
C TRP A 910 -17.88 -9.22 4.65
N TYR A 911 -16.57 -9.42 4.70
CA TYR A 911 -15.94 -10.69 5.04
C TYR A 911 -15.03 -10.54 6.26
N SER A 912 -15.42 -11.19 7.36
CA SER A 912 -14.82 -11.00 8.70
C SER A 912 -14.27 -12.31 9.32
N GLU A 913 -14.19 -13.40 8.56
CA GLU A 913 -13.64 -14.68 9.04
C GLU A 913 -12.09 -14.67 9.08
N TYR A 914 -11.51 -13.72 8.34
CA TYR A 914 -10.16 -13.17 8.45
C TYR A 914 -10.00 -11.99 7.48
N ALA A 915 -8.91 -11.23 7.61
CA ALA A 915 -8.49 -10.23 6.64
C ALA A 915 -6.97 -10.04 6.68
N ALA A 916 -6.49 -8.80 6.44
CA ALA A 916 -5.08 -8.50 6.20
C ALA A 916 -4.11 -8.96 7.30
N ASP A 917 -4.51 -8.93 8.58
CA ASP A 917 -3.66 -9.38 9.68
C ASP A 917 -3.25 -10.85 9.53
N TRP A 918 -4.20 -11.72 9.19
CA TRP A 918 -3.95 -13.15 9.02
C TRP A 918 -3.18 -13.45 7.73
N MET A 919 -3.45 -12.70 6.66
CA MET A 919 -2.72 -12.83 5.39
C MET A 919 -1.23 -12.48 5.57
N LYS A 920 -0.93 -11.35 6.24
CA LYS A 920 0.45 -10.94 6.58
C LYS A 920 1.10 -11.91 7.60
N LYS A 921 0.41 -12.29 8.68
CA LYS A 921 1.01 -13.06 9.80
C LYS A 921 1.12 -14.56 9.55
N SER A 922 0.08 -15.21 9.03
CA SER A 922 0.00 -16.67 8.88
C SER A 922 0.33 -17.13 7.45
N ALA A 923 -0.34 -16.57 6.44
CA ALA A 923 -0.10 -16.98 5.04
C ALA A 923 1.22 -16.44 4.44
N LYS A 924 1.83 -15.43 5.09
CA LYS A 924 3.04 -14.71 4.63
C LYS A 924 2.91 -14.09 3.23
N VAL A 925 1.71 -13.62 2.88
CA VAL A 925 1.40 -13.08 1.55
C VAL A 925 0.81 -11.68 1.66
N SER A 926 1.13 -10.81 0.69
CA SER A 926 0.52 -9.48 0.55
C SER A 926 -1.01 -9.58 0.52
N PRO A 927 -1.76 -8.87 1.38
CA PRO A 927 -3.22 -8.95 1.41
C PRO A 927 -3.87 -8.63 0.06
N ASP A 928 -3.27 -7.70 -0.68
CA ASP A 928 -3.72 -7.28 -2.00
C ASP A 928 -3.62 -8.42 -3.03
N ALA A 929 -2.42 -9.01 -3.16
CA ALA A 929 -2.17 -10.19 -3.99
C ALA A 929 -3.06 -11.38 -3.60
N TYR A 930 -3.25 -11.60 -2.29
CA TYR A 930 -4.11 -12.67 -1.79
C TYR A 930 -5.57 -12.47 -2.21
N ILE A 931 -6.11 -11.25 -2.05
CA ILE A 931 -7.48 -10.91 -2.43
C ILE A 931 -7.67 -11.02 -3.95
N GLN A 932 -6.69 -10.57 -4.73
CA GLN A 932 -6.68 -10.69 -6.18
C GLN A 932 -6.73 -12.15 -6.63
N LEU A 933 -5.86 -13.01 -6.09
CA LEU A 933 -5.85 -14.44 -6.41
C LEU A 933 -7.15 -15.16 -5.96
N ALA A 934 -7.77 -14.72 -4.86
CA ALA A 934 -9.08 -15.21 -4.46
C ALA A 934 -10.19 -14.84 -5.45
N MET A 935 -10.14 -13.65 -6.07
CA MET A 935 -11.06 -13.27 -7.15
C MET A 935 -10.81 -14.03 -8.45
N GLN A 936 -9.55 -14.36 -8.78
CA GLN A 936 -9.21 -15.21 -9.93
C GLN A 936 -9.77 -16.63 -9.76
N LEU A 937 -9.61 -17.22 -8.58
CA LEU A 937 -10.18 -18.52 -8.22
C LEU A 937 -11.72 -18.48 -8.25
N ALA A 938 -12.33 -17.43 -7.70
CA ALA A 938 -13.78 -17.23 -7.70
C ALA A 938 -14.37 -17.15 -9.11
N TRP A 939 -13.73 -16.38 -10.00
CA TRP A 939 -14.13 -16.27 -11.41
C TRP A 939 -14.06 -17.62 -12.12
N TYR A 940 -12.92 -18.31 -12.04
CA TYR A 940 -12.76 -19.61 -12.70
C TYR A 940 -13.76 -20.65 -12.17
N LYS A 941 -14.11 -20.60 -10.88
CA LYS A 941 -15.12 -21.47 -10.25
C LYS A 941 -16.59 -21.09 -10.55
N GLN A 942 -16.86 -19.94 -11.19
CA GLN A 942 -18.17 -19.60 -11.75
C GLN A 942 -18.21 -19.84 -13.27
N GLN A 943 -17.18 -19.41 -14.01
CA GLN A 943 -17.16 -19.33 -15.47
C GLN A 943 -16.49 -20.54 -16.16
N GLY A 944 -15.86 -21.44 -15.40
CA GLY A 944 -15.11 -22.60 -15.93
C GLY A 944 -13.90 -22.23 -16.81
N SER A 945 -13.54 -20.96 -16.86
CA SER A 945 -12.59 -20.35 -17.80
C SER A 945 -12.02 -19.05 -17.20
N PHE A 946 -10.94 -18.51 -17.76
CA PHE A 946 -10.32 -17.27 -17.30
C PHE A 946 -10.67 -16.06 -18.16
N THR A 947 -10.38 -14.86 -17.64
CA THR A 947 -10.47 -13.59 -18.36
C THR A 947 -9.22 -12.75 -18.15
N ALA A 948 -8.91 -11.87 -19.10
CA ALA A 948 -8.01 -10.76 -18.83
C ALA A 948 -8.56 -9.93 -17.66
N THR A 949 -7.69 -9.57 -16.72
CA THR A 949 -8.04 -8.89 -15.47
C THR A 949 -7.26 -7.61 -15.35
N TYR A 950 -7.98 -6.50 -15.17
CA TYR A 950 -7.43 -5.19 -14.89
C TYR A 950 -7.37 -4.98 -13.39
N GLU A 951 -6.25 -4.42 -12.95
CA GLU A 951 -6.08 -3.85 -11.62
C GLU A 951 -5.32 -2.52 -11.70
N THR A 952 -5.61 -1.61 -10.78
CA THR A 952 -5.11 -0.23 -10.80
C THR A 952 -3.74 -0.08 -10.15
N ALA A 953 -2.67 0.09 -10.95
CA ALA A 953 -1.36 0.50 -10.44
C ALA A 953 -1.31 2.02 -10.25
N SER A 954 -0.91 2.51 -9.07
CA SER A 954 -0.82 3.95 -8.80
C SER A 954 0.52 4.53 -9.25
N THR A 955 0.53 5.34 -10.31
CA THR A 955 1.75 6.03 -10.80
C THR A 955 2.00 7.36 -10.10
N ARG A 956 1.52 7.55 -8.86
CA ARG A 956 1.62 8.83 -8.12
C ARG A 956 3.03 9.24 -7.69
N LEU A 957 4.03 8.37 -7.82
CA LEU A 957 5.46 8.70 -7.69
C LEU A 957 5.96 9.66 -8.79
N PHE A 958 5.20 9.77 -9.88
CA PHE A 958 5.50 10.59 -11.04
C PHE A 958 4.68 11.89 -11.05
N LYS A 959 5.24 12.96 -11.59
CA LYS A 959 4.59 14.26 -11.77
C LYS A 959 3.28 14.09 -12.56
N HIS A 960 2.16 14.55 -11.98
CA HIS A 960 0.80 14.33 -12.51
C HIS A 960 0.47 12.87 -12.88
N GLY A 961 1.12 11.90 -12.24
CA GLY A 961 0.81 10.49 -12.40
C GLY A 961 -0.64 10.15 -12.08
N ARG A 962 -1.16 9.16 -12.79
CA ARG A 962 -2.54 8.65 -12.69
C ARG A 962 -2.46 7.16 -12.38
N THR A 963 -2.62 6.32 -13.39
CA THR A 963 -2.64 4.87 -13.27
C THR A 963 -1.88 4.19 -14.40
N ASP A 964 -1.31 3.03 -14.11
CA ASP A 964 -0.99 1.97 -15.09
C ASP A 964 -1.82 0.71 -14.75
N VAL A 965 -1.61 -0.39 -15.43
CA VAL A 965 -2.34 -1.66 -15.22
C VAL A 965 -1.46 -2.67 -14.52
N ILE A 966 -2.03 -3.39 -13.56
CA ILE A 966 -1.55 -4.70 -13.11
C ILE A 966 -2.36 -5.77 -13.84
N ARG A 967 -1.67 -6.65 -14.58
CA ARG A 967 -2.29 -7.78 -15.30
C ARG A 967 -2.34 -8.99 -14.37
N THR A 968 -3.34 -9.03 -13.50
CA THR A 968 -3.50 -10.07 -12.46
C THR A 968 -3.59 -11.49 -13.04
N TYR A 969 -4.16 -11.62 -14.25
CA TYR A 969 -4.17 -12.89 -14.98
C TYR A 969 -2.82 -13.14 -15.66
N SER A 970 -2.09 -14.13 -15.12
CA SER A 970 -0.71 -14.49 -15.49
C SER A 970 -0.54 -16.01 -15.59
N THR A 971 0.61 -16.45 -16.10
CA THR A 971 0.98 -17.88 -16.13
C THR A 971 1.01 -18.48 -14.72
N GLU A 972 1.51 -17.74 -13.73
CA GLU A 972 1.56 -18.19 -12.33
C GLU A 972 0.18 -18.22 -11.67
N THR A 973 -0.66 -17.20 -11.89
CA THR A 973 -2.06 -17.16 -11.45
C THR A 973 -2.85 -18.34 -12.03
N ARG A 974 -2.64 -18.66 -13.32
CA ARG A 974 -3.29 -19.79 -13.99
C ARG A 974 -2.91 -21.14 -13.37
N ASP A 975 -1.63 -21.34 -13.07
CA ASP A 975 -1.12 -22.54 -12.40
C ASP A 975 -1.72 -22.70 -10.99
N PHE A 976 -1.70 -21.64 -10.17
CA PHE A 976 -2.35 -21.61 -8.86
C PHE A 976 -3.83 -22.00 -8.93
N VAL A 977 -4.61 -21.37 -9.80
CA VAL A 977 -6.06 -21.64 -9.88
C VAL A 977 -6.34 -23.08 -10.35
N LYS A 978 -5.63 -23.58 -11.37
CA LYS A 978 -5.81 -24.97 -11.84
C LYS A 978 -5.47 -25.97 -10.73
N LYS A 979 -4.36 -25.76 -10.00
CA LYS A 979 -3.97 -26.59 -8.83
C LYS A 979 -4.98 -26.53 -7.69
N MET A 980 -5.53 -25.36 -7.38
CA MET A 980 -6.59 -25.23 -6.37
C MET A 980 -7.80 -26.11 -6.73
N THR A 981 -8.24 -26.07 -7.99
CA THR A 981 -9.38 -26.87 -8.49
C THR A 981 -9.06 -28.35 -8.75
N ASP A 982 -7.79 -28.77 -8.69
CA ASP A 982 -7.41 -30.17 -8.83
C ASP A 982 -7.60 -30.93 -7.50
N LEU A 983 -8.28 -32.08 -7.56
CA LEU A 983 -8.49 -32.97 -6.42
C LEU A 983 -7.28 -33.89 -6.17
N GLY A 984 -6.36 -34.02 -7.12
CA GLY A 984 -5.13 -34.81 -7.01
C GLY A 984 -3.90 -34.02 -6.53
N ALA A 985 -3.93 -32.69 -6.55
CA ALA A 985 -2.82 -31.85 -6.13
C ALA A 985 -2.70 -31.78 -4.58
N SER A 986 -1.48 -31.92 -4.06
CA SER A 986 -1.20 -31.83 -2.62
C SER A 986 -1.33 -30.41 -2.07
N VAL A 987 -1.50 -30.30 -0.74
CA VAL A 987 -1.58 -29.01 -0.02
C VAL A 987 -0.34 -28.17 -0.30
N ASP A 988 0.86 -28.75 -0.18
CA ASP A 988 2.14 -28.07 -0.43
C ASP A 988 2.23 -27.52 -1.86
N ALA A 989 1.75 -28.29 -2.85
CA ALA A 989 1.74 -27.87 -4.25
C ALA A 989 0.77 -26.70 -4.50
N LYS A 990 -0.35 -26.63 -3.75
CA LYS A 990 -1.29 -25.50 -3.78
C LYS A 990 -0.73 -24.26 -3.07
N ILE A 991 -0.07 -24.43 -1.91
CA ILE A 991 0.59 -23.35 -1.17
C ILE A 991 1.76 -22.76 -1.96
N ALA A 992 2.65 -23.60 -2.50
CA ALA A 992 3.78 -23.14 -3.31
C ALA A 992 3.32 -22.38 -4.57
N ALA A 993 2.23 -22.82 -5.22
CA ALA A 993 1.65 -22.11 -6.35
C ALA A 993 1.00 -20.78 -5.93
N LEU A 994 0.29 -20.73 -4.79
CA LEU A 994 -0.26 -19.50 -4.21
C LEU A 994 0.84 -18.47 -3.91
N GLN A 995 1.91 -18.88 -3.25
CA GLN A 995 3.06 -18.04 -2.94
C GLN A 995 3.75 -17.54 -4.21
N HIS A 996 4.01 -18.41 -5.19
CA HIS A 996 4.63 -18.04 -6.46
C HIS A 996 3.77 -17.04 -7.26
N ALA A 997 2.45 -17.29 -7.36
CA ALA A 997 1.52 -16.37 -8.02
C ALA A 997 1.45 -15.01 -7.32
N ALA A 998 1.45 -14.99 -5.98
CA ALA A 998 1.42 -13.75 -5.21
C ALA A 998 2.72 -12.94 -5.32
N THR A 999 3.87 -13.61 -5.42
CA THR A 999 5.17 -12.97 -5.67
C THR A 999 5.25 -12.42 -7.10
N SER A 1000 4.75 -13.15 -8.11
CA SER A 1000 4.62 -12.67 -9.49
C SER A 1000 3.74 -11.41 -9.56
N HIS A 1001 2.56 -11.45 -8.92
CA HIS A 1001 1.65 -10.31 -8.80
C HIS A 1001 2.30 -9.10 -8.12
N SER A 1002 2.87 -9.28 -6.92
CA SER A 1002 3.51 -8.19 -6.15
C SER A 1002 4.68 -7.56 -6.91
N THR A 1003 5.43 -8.36 -7.66
CA THR A 1003 6.50 -7.89 -8.56
C THR A 1003 5.93 -7.02 -9.68
N TYR A 1004 4.83 -7.45 -10.31
CA TYR A 1004 4.13 -6.67 -11.34
C TYR A 1004 3.57 -5.36 -10.78
N THR A 1005 3.00 -5.38 -9.57
CA THR A 1005 2.49 -4.20 -8.86
C THR A 1005 3.56 -3.15 -8.61
N ARG A 1006 4.76 -3.56 -8.17
CA ARG A 1006 5.93 -2.68 -8.06
C ARG A 1006 6.36 -2.13 -9.42
N ASP A 1007 6.50 -2.99 -10.42
CA ASP A 1007 6.96 -2.59 -11.76
C ASP A 1007 5.99 -1.59 -12.43
N ALA A 1008 4.68 -1.85 -12.40
CA ALA A 1008 3.66 -0.96 -12.96
C ALA A 1008 3.59 0.38 -12.19
N SER A 1009 3.63 0.34 -10.85
CA SER A 1009 3.60 1.56 -10.02
C SER A 1009 4.87 2.40 -10.13
N THR A 1010 6.01 1.77 -10.46
CA THR A 1010 7.29 2.44 -10.82
C THR A 1010 7.40 2.74 -12.32
N GLY A 1011 6.29 2.77 -13.06
CA GLY A 1011 6.23 3.27 -14.44
C GLY A 1011 6.85 2.34 -15.48
N LYS A 1012 7.09 1.07 -15.15
CA LYS A 1012 7.65 0.02 -16.02
C LYS A 1012 6.58 -0.92 -16.60
N GLY A 1013 5.29 -0.60 -16.41
CA GLY A 1013 4.16 -1.34 -16.97
C GLY A 1013 4.13 -1.33 -18.51
N CYS A 1014 3.47 -2.32 -19.12
CA CYS A 1014 3.39 -2.41 -20.58
C CYS A 1014 2.16 -1.71 -21.17
N ASP A 1015 1.02 -1.70 -20.47
CA ASP A 1015 -0.26 -1.22 -21.00
C ASP A 1015 -0.25 0.26 -21.41
N ARG A 1016 0.10 1.17 -20.48
CA ARG A 1016 0.14 2.60 -20.84
C ARG A 1016 1.19 2.89 -21.91
N HIS A 1017 2.33 2.17 -21.89
CA HIS A 1017 3.37 2.36 -22.88
C HIS A 1017 2.92 1.91 -24.29
N LEU A 1018 2.35 0.70 -24.43
CA LEU A 1018 1.80 0.21 -25.69
C LEU A 1018 0.68 1.11 -26.22
N PHE A 1019 -0.19 1.61 -25.33
CA PHE A 1019 -1.19 2.61 -25.66
C PHE A 1019 -0.55 3.91 -26.21
N GLY A 1020 0.49 4.43 -25.56
CA GLY A 1020 1.26 5.60 -26.00
C GLY A 1020 1.92 5.41 -27.36
N LEU A 1021 2.57 4.26 -27.57
CA LEU A 1021 3.15 3.88 -28.86
C LEU A 1021 2.09 3.80 -29.97
N ARG A 1022 0.88 3.30 -29.66
CA ARG A 1022 -0.26 3.32 -30.58
C ARG A 1022 -0.75 4.74 -30.89
N GLN A 1023 -0.68 5.68 -29.94
CA GLN A 1023 -1.00 7.10 -30.22
C GLN A 1023 0.08 7.80 -31.08
N MET A 1024 1.29 7.24 -31.20
CA MET A 1024 2.37 7.78 -32.04
C MET A 1024 2.31 7.35 -33.51
N LEU A 1025 1.36 6.48 -33.90
CA LEU A 1025 1.10 6.13 -35.28
C LEU A 1025 0.34 7.25 -36.00
N ARG A 1026 0.76 7.57 -37.23
CA ARG A 1026 0.15 8.59 -38.09
C ARG A 1026 -0.84 7.95 -39.07
N PRO A 1027 -1.76 8.73 -39.69
CA PRO A 1027 -2.63 8.22 -40.75
C PRO A 1027 -1.82 7.55 -41.87
N GLY A 1028 -2.13 6.27 -42.15
CA GLY A 1028 -1.40 5.44 -43.12
C GLY A 1028 -0.28 4.57 -42.51
N GLU A 1029 0.03 4.71 -41.22
CA GLU A 1029 0.93 3.81 -40.48
C GLU A 1029 0.11 2.85 -39.61
N ASN A 1030 0.41 1.56 -39.66
CA ASN A 1030 -0.21 0.54 -38.81
C ASN A 1030 0.80 -0.52 -38.35
N SER A 1031 0.34 -1.48 -37.54
CA SER A 1031 1.17 -2.59 -37.04
C SER A 1031 0.28 -3.81 -36.77
N PRO A 1032 0.62 -5.01 -37.30
CA PRO A 1032 -0.10 -6.24 -37.00
C PRO A 1032 -0.19 -6.53 -35.50
N LEU A 1033 0.76 -6.06 -34.68
CA LEU A 1033 0.72 -6.22 -33.22
C LEU A 1033 -0.48 -5.51 -32.56
N PHE A 1034 -0.93 -4.37 -33.09
CA PHE A 1034 -2.11 -3.65 -32.58
C PHE A 1034 -3.42 -4.06 -33.26
N GLU A 1035 -3.35 -4.92 -34.29
CA GLU A 1035 -4.47 -5.44 -35.07
C GLU A 1035 -4.76 -6.92 -34.75
N ASP A 1036 -3.86 -7.64 -34.07
CA ASP A 1036 -4.05 -9.04 -33.70
C ASP A 1036 -5.12 -9.23 -32.61
N GLU A 1037 -5.92 -10.28 -32.78
CA GLU A 1037 -7.03 -10.66 -31.89
C GLU A 1037 -6.59 -10.82 -30.42
N LEU A 1038 -5.39 -11.36 -30.16
CA LEU A 1038 -4.91 -11.51 -28.78
C LEU A 1038 -4.45 -10.19 -28.16
N PHE A 1039 -4.11 -9.15 -28.94
CA PHE A 1039 -3.92 -7.81 -28.37
C PHE A 1039 -5.22 -7.31 -27.77
N ALA A 1040 -6.31 -7.35 -28.55
CA ALA A 1040 -7.65 -6.94 -28.10
C ALA A 1040 -8.14 -7.80 -26.92
N LYS A 1041 -8.08 -9.13 -27.04
CA LYS A 1041 -8.51 -10.06 -26.00
C LYS A 1041 -7.73 -9.91 -24.70
N SER A 1042 -6.44 -9.56 -24.76
CA SER A 1042 -5.63 -9.26 -23.57
C SER A 1042 -6.01 -7.96 -22.85
N ALA A 1043 -6.97 -7.20 -23.37
CA ALA A 1043 -7.58 -6.02 -22.77
C ALA A 1043 -9.11 -6.14 -22.60
N GLU A 1044 -9.68 -7.35 -22.74
CA GLU A 1044 -11.07 -7.64 -22.34
C GLU A 1044 -11.15 -7.76 -20.81
N TRP A 1045 -11.12 -6.61 -20.13
CA TRP A 1045 -11.10 -6.48 -18.68
C TRP A 1045 -12.44 -6.86 -17.99
N LYS A 1046 -12.90 -8.10 -18.16
CA LYS A 1046 -14.15 -8.61 -17.55
C LYS A 1046 -14.05 -8.78 -16.04
N LEU A 1047 -12.84 -8.80 -15.48
CA LEU A 1047 -12.61 -8.39 -14.11
C LEU A 1047 -11.90 -7.03 -14.14
N SER A 1048 -12.60 -5.99 -13.69
CA SER A 1048 -12.04 -4.64 -13.53
C SER A 1048 -11.99 -4.31 -12.05
N THR A 1049 -10.78 -4.27 -11.48
CA THR A 1049 -10.57 -4.25 -10.03
C THR A 1049 -9.74 -3.06 -9.55
N SER A 1050 -9.88 -2.73 -8.26
CA SER A 1050 -8.97 -1.82 -7.55
C SER A 1050 -8.98 -2.13 -6.06
N GLY A 1051 -7.80 -2.18 -5.44
CA GLY A 1051 -7.66 -2.08 -4.00
C GLY A 1051 -7.73 -0.64 -3.51
N LEU A 1052 -8.06 -0.49 -2.22
CA LEU A 1052 -7.96 0.72 -1.40
C LEU A 1052 -7.61 0.32 0.04
N SER A 1053 -7.21 1.30 0.87
CA SER A 1053 -6.82 1.09 2.26
C SER A 1053 -7.98 0.58 3.15
N ALA A 1054 -7.67 0.20 4.40
CA ALA A 1054 -8.58 -0.45 5.35
C ALA A 1054 -9.99 0.17 5.47
N GLY A 1055 -10.11 1.48 5.26
CA GLY A 1055 -11.40 2.12 5.02
C GLY A 1055 -12.38 2.04 6.20
N GLU A 1056 -11.89 2.36 7.40
CA GLU A 1056 -12.64 2.23 8.65
C GLU A 1056 -13.95 3.04 8.66
N ARG A 1057 -13.96 4.23 8.04
CA ARG A 1057 -15.11 5.16 8.01
C ARG A 1057 -16.08 4.96 6.83
N PHE A 1058 -15.85 3.98 5.96
CA PHE A 1058 -16.74 3.65 4.83
C PHE A 1058 -17.54 2.37 5.09
N LEU A 1059 -18.84 2.37 4.79
CA LEU A 1059 -19.63 1.13 4.76
C LEU A 1059 -19.33 0.31 3.50
N GLY A 1060 -18.73 0.93 2.48
CA GLY A 1060 -18.53 0.33 1.18
C GLY A 1060 -18.14 1.35 0.13
N THR A 1061 -17.82 0.86 -1.06
CA THR A 1061 -17.30 1.64 -2.19
C THR A 1061 -17.43 0.82 -3.48
N GLY A 1062 -17.36 1.43 -4.67
CA GLY A 1062 -17.44 0.68 -5.93
C GLY A 1062 -17.58 1.55 -7.18
N PHE A 1063 -17.68 0.87 -8.32
CA PHE A 1063 -17.90 1.40 -9.67
C PHE A 1063 -18.56 0.29 -10.53
N GLY A 1064 -19.22 0.63 -11.63
CA GLY A 1064 -19.89 -0.34 -12.50
C GLY A 1064 -18.92 -1.18 -13.35
N ALA A 1065 -19.39 -2.36 -13.81
CA ALA A 1065 -18.65 -3.21 -14.72
C ALA A 1065 -18.37 -2.52 -16.07
N VAL A 1066 -17.12 -2.60 -16.51
CA VAL A 1066 -16.63 -2.03 -17.79
C VAL A 1066 -17.13 -2.83 -19.00
N TRP A 1067 -17.36 -4.13 -18.81
CA TRP A 1067 -17.91 -5.05 -19.80
C TRP A 1067 -19.27 -5.58 -19.32
N PRO A 1068 -20.28 -5.73 -20.19
CA PRO A 1068 -21.59 -6.28 -19.80
C PRO A 1068 -21.54 -7.71 -19.25
N ASP A 1069 -20.53 -8.50 -19.67
CA ASP A 1069 -20.24 -9.85 -19.21
C ASP A 1069 -19.06 -9.91 -18.22
N GLY A 1070 -18.91 -8.87 -17.40
CA GLY A 1070 -17.89 -8.76 -16.37
C GLY A 1070 -18.38 -8.17 -15.05
N TYR A 1071 -17.42 -7.93 -14.16
CA TYR A 1071 -17.61 -7.32 -12.84
C TYR A 1071 -16.77 -6.06 -12.68
N GLY A 1072 -17.38 -5.01 -12.10
CA GLY A 1072 -16.67 -3.88 -11.49
C GLY A 1072 -16.48 -4.15 -10.00
N ILE A 1073 -15.24 -4.12 -9.50
CA ILE A 1073 -14.92 -4.50 -8.12
C ILE A 1073 -13.98 -3.49 -7.46
N ASN A 1074 -14.36 -3.01 -6.28
CA ASN A 1074 -13.45 -2.28 -5.39
C ASN A 1074 -13.43 -2.94 -4.01
N TYR A 1075 -12.24 -3.06 -3.40
CA TYR A 1075 -12.09 -3.67 -2.08
C TYR A 1075 -11.27 -2.81 -1.10
N LEU A 1076 -11.68 -2.84 0.16
CA LEU A 1076 -11.00 -2.24 1.30
C LEU A 1076 -10.39 -3.37 2.14
N ALA A 1077 -9.06 -3.47 2.14
CA ALA A 1077 -8.33 -4.53 2.84
C ALA A 1077 -8.04 -4.13 4.31
N GLY A 1078 -9.02 -4.27 5.19
CA GLY A 1078 -8.87 -3.98 6.61
C GLY A 1078 -8.10 -5.05 7.40
N PRO A 1079 -7.61 -4.74 8.63
CA PRO A 1079 -6.90 -5.70 9.48
C PRO A 1079 -7.70 -6.98 9.77
N LYS A 1080 -8.99 -6.80 10.13
CA LYS A 1080 -9.93 -7.85 10.57
C LYS A 1080 -11.20 -7.99 9.70
N LEU A 1081 -11.37 -7.13 8.70
CA LEU A 1081 -12.56 -7.09 7.83
C LEU A 1081 -12.16 -6.67 6.41
N ILE A 1082 -12.55 -7.47 5.41
CA ILE A 1082 -12.49 -7.09 4.00
C ILE A 1082 -13.88 -6.61 3.57
N LYS A 1083 -13.96 -5.44 2.94
CA LYS A 1083 -15.22 -4.91 2.36
C LYS A 1083 -15.05 -4.88 0.84
N PHE A 1084 -15.87 -5.61 0.09
CA PHE A 1084 -15.93 -5.52 -1.37
C PHE A 1084 -17.23 -4.84 -1.79
N GLY A 1085 -17.16 -3.90 -2.73
CA GLY A 1085 -18.29 -3.57 -3.58
C GLY A 1085 -18.12 -4.22 -4.94
N ILE A 1086 -19.21 -4.84 -5.41
CA ILE A 1086 -19.23 -5.63 -6.64
C ILE A 1086 -20.47 -5.21 -7.45
N GLU A 1087 -20.29 -4.99 -8.75
CA GLU A 1087 -21.38 -4.73 -9.70
C GLU A 1087 -21.22 -5.60 -10.94
N SER A 1088 -22.35 -6.10 -11.47
CA SER A 1088 -22.48 -6.76 -12.78
C SER A 1088 -23.84 -6.41 -13.38
N LYS A 1089 -24.18 -6.99 -14.54
CA LYS A 1089 -25.44 -6.66 -15.25
C LYS A 1089 -26.49 -7.76 -15.12
N HIS A 1090 -27.69 -7.40 -14.69
CA HIS A 1090 -28.85 -8.31 -14.61
C HIS A 1090 -29.29 -8.85 -15.98
N SER A 1091 -29.02 -8.12 -17.07
CA SER A 1091 -29.25 -8.55 -18.44
C SER A 1091 -28.29 -9.64 -18.94
N CYS A 1092 -27.17 -9.87 -18.25
CA CYS A 1092 -26.15 -10.82 -18.68
C CYS A 1092 -26.31 -12.18 -17.96
N PRO A 1093 -26.61 -13.27 -18.69
CA PRO A 1093 -26.95 -14.55 -18.08
C PRO A 1093 -25.74 -15.32 -17.51
N THR A 1094 -24.51 -14.84 -17.71
CA THR A 1094 -23.29 -15.45 -17.17
C THR A 1094 -22.75 -14.72 -15.94
N THR A 1095 -23.26 -13.54 -15.58
CA THR A 1095 -22.83 -12.79 -14.40
C THR A 1095 -23.93 -12.69 -13.35
N SER A 1096 -23.55 -12.76 -12.09
CA SER A 1096 -24.45 -12.63 -10.93
C SER A 1096 -23.62 -12.20 -9.74
N THR A 1097 -23.83 -10.98 -9.25
CA THR A 1097 -23.10 -10.45 -8.09
C THR A 1097 -23.40 -11.29 -6.84
N THR A 1098 -24.61 -11.83 -6.71
CA THR A 1098 -24.98 -12.71 -5.59
C THR A 1098 -24.19 -14.03 -5.61
N GLU A 1099 -24.00 -14.65 -6.77
CA GLU A 1099 -23.20 -15.88 -6.91
C GLU A 1099 -21.71 -15.61 -6.79
N PHE A 1100 -21.21 -14.54 -7.43
CA PHE A 1100 -19.80 -14.20 -7.40
C PHE A 1100 -19.34 -13.85 -5.97
N LYS A 1101 -20.17 -13.16 -5.17
CA LYS A 1101 -19.93 -13.00 -3.72
C LYS A 1101 -19.77 -14.35 -3.01
N ALA A 1102 -20.62 -15.34 -3.32
CA ALA A 1102 -20.49 -16.67 -2.74
C ALA A 1102 -19.19 -17.35 -3.19
N LYS A 1103 -18.80 -17.24 -4.47
CA LYS A 1103 -17.53 -17.79 -4.99
C LYS A 1103 -16.28 -17.08 -4.44
N VAL A 1104 -16.33 -15.79 -4.15
CA VAL A 1104 -15.25 -15.07 -3.44
C VAL A 1104 -15.09 -15.60 -2.01
N VAL A 1105 -16.19 -15.76 -1.26
CA VAL A 1105 -16.13 -16.35 0.09
C VAL A 1105 -15.67 -17.81 0.06
N GLU A 1106 -16.17 -18.61 -0.87
CA GLU A 1106 -15.77 -20.02 -1.07
C GLU A 1106 -14.26 -20.12 -1.33
N SER A 1107 -13.73 -19.27 -2.21
CA SER A 1107 -12.30 -19.20 -2.54
C SER A 1107 -11.44 -18.72 -1.36
N LEU A 1108 -11.87 -17.67 -0.65
CA LEU A 1108 -11.19 -17.20 0.56
C LEU A 1108 -11.16 -18.28 1.66
N ARG A 1109 -12.24 -19.03 1.85
CA ARG A 1109 -12.29 -20.13 2.83
C ARG A 1109 -11.34 -21.28 2.43
N GLU A 1110 -11.34 -21.70 1.17
CA GLU A 1110 -10.45 -22.75 0.66
C GLU A 1110 -8.97 -22.35 0.73
N MET A 1111 -8.61 -21.13 0.34
CA MET A 1111 -7.23 -20.66 0.43
C MET A 1111 -6.73 -20.57 1.88
N LYS A 1112 -7.62 -20.29 2.85
CA LYS A 1112 -7.30 -20.36 4.29
C LYS A 1112 -7.22 -21.79 4.81
N ALA A 1113 -8.00 -22.73 4.25
CA ALA A 1113 -7.99 -24.13 4.67
C ALA A 1113 -6.63 -24.81 4.46
N LEU A 1114 -5.92 -24.48 3.37
CA LEU A 1114 -4.56 -24.97 3.07
C LEU A 1114 -3.62 -24.86 4.29
N PHE A 1115 -3.67 -23.73 5.00
CA PHE A 1115 -2.77 -23.45 6.12
C PHE A 1115 -3.20 -24.11 7.43
N LYS A 1116 -4.45 -24.59 7.54
CA LYS A 1116 -4.91 -25.40 8.69
C LYS A 1116 -4.50 -26.87 8.60
N GLU A 1117 -4.32 -27.37 7.38
CA GLU A 1117 -3.91 -28.76 7.17
C GLU A 1117 -2.43 -28.96 7.57
N LEU A 1118 -1.60 -27.92 7.47
CA LEU A 1118 -0.25 -27.88 8.09
C LEU A 1118 -0.32 -27.97 9.63
N GLU A 1119 -1.12 -27.13 10.30
CA GLU A 1119 -1.25 -27.09 11.77
C GLU A 1119 -1.65 -28.45 12.38
N THR A 1120 -2.31 -29.32 11.60
CA THR A 1120 -2.74 -30.66 12.01
C THR A 1120 -1.77 -31.78 11.60
N VAL A 1121 -0.94 -31.57 10.57
CA VAL A 1121 0.10 -32.53 10.14
C VAL A 1121 1.39 -32.38 10.95
N ASP A 1122 1.81 -31.15 11.30
CA ASP A 1122 3.00 -30.91 12.13
C ASP A 1122 2.90 -31.52 13.54
N GLY A 1123 1.68 -31.75 14.03
CA GLY A 1123 1.41 -32.50 15.26
C GLY A 1123 1.90 -33.97 15.22
N ALA A 1124 2.18 -34.51 14.03
CA ALA A 1124 2.65 -35.89 13.83
C ALA A 1124 4.15 -36.00 13.50
N GLY A 1125 4.85 -34.91 13.19
CA GLY A 1125 6.27 -34.98 12.85
C GLY A 1125 6.94 -33.64 12.54
N LYS A 1126 7.71 -33.12 13.51
CA LYS A 1126 8.49 -31.88 13.37
C LYS A 1126 9.58 -31.99 12.28
N ALA A 1127 9.28 -31.57 11.06
CA ALA A 1127 10.26 -31.20 10.05
C ALA A 1127 10.34 -29.67 9.99
N LYS A 1128 11.53 -29.10 10.24
CA LYS A 1128 11.69 -27.63 10.22
C LYS A 1128 11.69 -27.11 8.77
N LEU A 1129 10.90 -26.07 8.54
CA LEU A 1129 11.26 -24.95 7.65
C LEU A 1129 12.16 -23.97 8.41
#